data_AF-A0A2A5V7C2-F1
#
_entry.id   AF-A0A2A5V7C2-F1
#
_cell.length_a   1.000
_cell.length_b   1.000
_cell.length_c   1.000
_cell.angle_alpha   90.00
_cell.angle_beta   90.00
_cell.angle_gamma   90.00
#
_symmetry.space_group_name_H-M   'P 1'
#
loop_
_entity.id
_entity.type
_entity.pdbx_description
1 polymer ?
#
loop_
_entity_poly.entity_id
_entity_poly.type
_entity_poly.pdbx_seq_one_letter_code
_entity_poly.pdbx_strand_id
1 'polypeptide(L)'
;APNKTLAAQLYGEMKTFFPDNAVEYFVSYYDYYTPEAYVPRSDTYIEKEASINEQIDRMRHSATRSLLERDDVLIVASVSCIYGLGSVEAYSKMTLTLQKNYEYNREQIIKSLVALQYKRNDQNFYRGTFRARGEYLEIFPSHLEDRAWRLSLFGDKLEKIEEFDPLTGDQVRELSLVKVYANSHYITPKPTIEQAVINIKKELEITLKKHKAENKLLEAQRLEERTKFDLEMIEATGSCAGIENYSRFLSGRKPGEPPPTLFEYFPDNTLIFVDECHVTVPQLNGMYKGDRSRKSTLAEYGFRLPSCMDNRPLKFEEWDLMRTQTVFVSATPGPWELEQTKGKYIDQVIRPTGLIDPPVEIKPAKNQVDDLMHECKKVIENNHRVLVTTLTKKMAEDLTEYLHENGVKVRYLHSDIDTLERIEIMRDLRMGVFDVLVGINLLREGLDIPECALVGILDADKEGFLRSETSLIQTIGRAARNVEGKVILYADKETKSIKKAIQETDRRRKIQLDYNKKHKINAKSVKKEISDILESVYEKDYVKISEGSNVGGNLKKHLKALDKKMKEAASNLEFEEAAKIRDEIRKLESTELEITLNPKIRQYDVKNKLYPKGRSTMGMPGTKVTKKRDKKWKHGR
;
A
#
# COMPACT_ATOMS: atom_id res chain seq x y z
N ALA A 1 -1.69 0.45 -9.36
CA ALA A 1 -2.24 -0.83 -8.83
C ALA A 1 -3.40 -0.55 -7.86
N PRO A 2 -4.39 -1.45 -7.75
CA PRO A 2 -5.62 -1.23 -6.96
C PRO A 2 -5.45 -1.44 -5.45
N ASN A 3 -4.39 -2.13 -5.02
CA ASN A 3 -4.13 -2.42 -3.60
C ASN A 3 -2.63 -2.37 -3.27
N LYS A 4 -2.28 -2.20 -1.99
CA LYS A 4 -0.88 -2.06 -1.53
C LYS A 4 -0.07 -3.35 -1.75
N THR A 5 -0.69 -4.53 -1.66
CA THR A 5 0.00 -5.81 -1.84
C THR A 5 0.47 -6.01 -3.29
N LEU A 6 -0.39 -5.73 -4.28
CA LEU A 6 -0.01 -5.82 -5.68
C LEU A 6 0.98 -4.71 -6.07
N ALA A 7 0.80 -3.50 -5.54
CA ALA A 7 1.77 -2.42 -5.72
C ALA A 7 3.16 -2.84 -5.20
N ALA A 8 3.21 -3.51 -4.05
CA ALA A 8 4.43 -4.01 -3.46
C ALA A 8 5.10 -5.10 -4.33
N GLN A 9 4.30 -6.05 -4.84
CA GLN A 9 4.78 -7.07 -5.78
C GLN A 9 5.40 -6.48 -7.04
N LEU A 10 4.68 -5.56 -7.68
CA LEU A 10 5.16 -4.86 -8.87
C LEU A 10 6.43 -4.08 -8.58
N TYR A 11 6.53 -3.39 -7.45
CA TYR A 11 7.74 -2.66 -7.06
C TYR A 11 8.96 -3.58 -6.96
N GLY A 12 8.83 -4.73 -6.28
CA GLY A 12 9.91 -5.72 -6.17
C GLY A 12 10.31 -6.32 -7.52
N GLU A 13 9.33 -6.62 -8.39
CA GLU A 13 9.58 -7.11 -9.74
C GLU A 13 10.31 -6.06 -10.59
N MET A 14 9.83 -4.81 -10.60
CA MET A 14 10.47 -3.71 -11.34
C MET A 14 11.89 -3.42 -10.84
N LYS A 15 12.14 -3.46 -9.52
CA LYS A 15 13.50 -3.34 -8.95
C LYS A 15 14.44 -4.42 -9.48
N THR A 16 13.93 -5.63 -9.69
CA THR A 16 14.72 -6.74 -10.23
C THR A 16 14.98 -6.57 -11.73
N PHE A 17 13.99 -6.09 -12.48
CA PHE A 17 14.13 -5.85 -13.92
C PHE A 17 14.99 -4.64 -14.26
N PHE A 18 14.96 -3.60 -13.42
CA PHE A 18 15.62 -2.32 -13.65
C PHE A 18 16.50 -1.91 -12.45
N PRO A 19 17.58 -2.67 -12.15
CA PRO A 19 18.40 -2.46 -10.95
C PRO A 19 19.17 -1.13 -10.97
N ASP A 20 19.50 -0.63 -12.16
CA ASP A 20 20.29 0.59 -12.35
C ASP A 20 19.44 1.86 -12.50
N ASN A 21 18.10 1.72 -12.60
CA ASN A 21 17.17 2.84 -12.76
C ASN A 21 16.50 3.23 -11.44
N ALA A 22 15.87 4.41 -11.42
CA ALA A 22 15.10 4.87 -10.26
C ALA A 22 13.73 4.17 -10.20
N VAL A 23 13.70 2.97 -9.61
CA VAL A 23 12.44 2.29 -9.27
C VAL A 23 11.97 2.76 -7.89
N GLU A 24 10.81 3.41 -7.88
CA GLU A 24 10.26 4.18 -6.79
C GLU A 24 8.87 3.66 -6.37
N TYR A 25 8.49 3.92 -5.11
CA TYR A 25 7.25 3.42 -4.53
C TYR A 25 6.40 4.56 -3.96
N PHE A 26 5.16 4.67 -4.41
CA PHE A 26 4.27 5.78 -4.05
C PHE A 26 2.89 5.30 -3.59
N VAL A 27 2.77 5.00 -2.31
CA VAL A 27 1.51 4.60 -1.67
C VAL A 27 1.20 5.48 -0.46
N SER A 28 0.03 5.30 0.15
CA SER A 28 -0.28 5.96 1.42
C SER A 28 0.72 5.53 2.49
N TYR A 29 1.44 6.51 3.02
CA TYR A 29 2.35 6.43 4.16
C TYR A 29 1.68 6.20 5.51
N TYR A 30 0.35 6.03 5.58
CA TYR A 30 -0.31 5.67 6.82
C TYR A 30 -0.34 4.16 7.01
N ASP A 31 0.21 3.68 8.14
CA ASP A 31 0.03 2.31 8.66
C ASP A 31 -1.44 2.11 9.08
N TYR A 32 -1.95 3.07 9.85
CA TYR A 32 -3.32 3.17 10.30
C TYR A 32 -3.82 4.58 10.04
N TYR A 33 -5.05 4.70 9.54
CA TYR A 33 -5.67 5.98 9.24
C TYR A 33 -7.18 5.92 9.46
N THR A 34 -7.64 6.72 10.42
CA THR A 34 -9.05 7.05 10.61
C THR A 34 -9.25 8.50 10.17
N PRO A 35 -10.05 8.75 9.12
CA PRO A 35 -10.31 10.11 8.68
C PRO A 35 -11.18 10.86 9.68
N GLU A 36 -11.00 12.18 9.75
CA GLU A 36 -11.93 13.07 10.43
C GLU A 36 -13.33 12.88 9.84
N ALA A 37 -14.34 12.65 10.68
CA ALA A 37 -15.72 12.46 10.21
C ALA A 37 -16.72 12.89 11.28
N TYR A 38 -17.92 13.23 10.83
CA TYR A 38 -19.05 13.46 11.72
C TYR A 38 -20.21 12.58 11.28
N VAL A 39 -20.84 11.90 12.24
CA VAL A 39 -21.99 11.02 12.03
C VAL A 39 -23.22 11.69 12.65
N PRO A 40 -24.05 12.39 11.86
CA PRO A 40 -25.16 13.19 12.41
C PRO A 40 -26.17 12.36 13.18
N ARG A 41 -26.43 11.12 12.74
CA ARG A 41 -27.41 10.22 13.37
C ARG A 41 -27.08 9.88 14.82
N SER A 42 -25.80 9.84 15.18
CA SER A 42 -25.34 9.53 16.54
C SER A 42 -24.66 10.71 17.22
N ASP A 43 -24.71 11.89 16.61
CA ASP A 43 -23.99 13.11 17.04
C ASP A 43 -22.53 12.82 17.43
N THR A 44 -21.85 11.99 16.63
CA THR A 44 -20.50 11.51 16.96
C THR A 44 -19.48 12.17 16.03
N TYR A 45 -18.60 12.97 16.62
CA TYR A 45 -17.40 13.44 15.96
C TYR A 45 -16.26 12.43 16.13
N ILE A 46 -15.63 12.06 15.02
CA ILE A 46 -14.52 11.13 14.96
C ILE A 46 -13.29 11.96 14.62
N GLU A 47 -12.32 11.99 15.54
CA GLU A 47 -11.06 12.68 15.33
C GLU A 47 -10.18 11.94 14.31
N LYS A 48 -9.33 12.72 13.64
CA LYS A 48 -8.30 12.16 12.77
C LYS A 48 -7.25 11.46 13.63
N GLU A 49 -7.17 10.15 13.50
CA GLU A 49 -6.09 9.35 14.08
C GLU A 49 -5.28 8.72 12.96
N ALA A 50 -3.96 8.92 13.00
CA ALA A 50 -3.08 8.38 11.98
C ALA A 50 -1.71 8.00 12.55
N SER A 51 -1.17 6.89 12.06
CA SER A 51 0.23 6.52 12.29
C SER A 51 0.97 6.57 10.97
N ILE A 52 2.01 7.39 10.89
CA ILE A 52 2.86 7.51 9.71
C ILE A 52 3.91 6.40 9.73
N ASN A 53 4.11 5.78 8.57
CA ASN A 53 5.21 4.89 8.28
C ASN A 53 6.34 5.70 7.66
N GLU A 54 7.40 5.92 8.43
CA GLU A 54 8.55 6.74 8.04
C GLU A 54 9.25 6.22 6.77
N GLN A 55 9.25 4.91 6.55
CA GLN A 55 9.89 4.32 5.39
C GLN A 55 9.09 4.58 4.10
N ILE A 56 7.77 4.45 4.16
CA ILE A 56 6.91 4.80 3.02
C ILE A 56 6.95 6.30 2.76
N ASP A 57 6.99 7.14 3.79
CA ASP A 57 7.16 8.58 3.65
C ASP A 57 8.47 8.93 2.91
N ARG A 58 9.58 8.30 3.31
CA ARG A 58 10.88 8.42 2.61
C ARG A 58 10.76 8.02 1.14
N MET A 59 10.12 6.88 0.84
CA MET A 59 9.93 6.42 -0.54
C MET A 59 9.09 7.39 -1.37
N ARG A 60 8.09 8.05 -0.78
CA ARG A 60 7.33 9.11 -1.47
C ARG A 60 8.19 10.32 -1.79
N HIS A 61 9.05 10.74 -0.86
CA HIS A 61 10.03 11.80 -1.11
C HIS A 61 11.02 11.43 -2.20
N SER A 62 11.53 10.18 -2.18
CA SER A 62 12.38 9.62 -3.23
C SER A 62 11.70 9.69 -4.60
N ALA A 63 10.45 9.24 -4.70
CA ALA A 63 9.68 9.26 -5.94
C ALA A 63 9.54 10.68 -6.53
N THR A 64 9.10 11.66 -5.73
CA THR A 64 8.92 13.04 -6.21
C THR A 64 10.24 13.71 -6.58
N ARG A 65 11.33 13.38 -5.88
CA ARG A 65 12.67 13.90 -6.18
C ARG A 65 13.21 13.29 -7.47
N SER A 66 13.10 11.97 -7.63
CA SER A 66 13.59 11.26 -8.81
C SER A 66 12.98 11.84 -10.09
N LEU A 67 11.67 12.16 -10.09
CA LEU A 67 11.01 12.85 -11.22
C LEU A 67 11.60 14.22 -11.57
N LEU A 68 12.24 14.91 -10.62
CA LEU A 68 12.83 16.24 -10.83
C LEU A 68 14.32 16.20 -11.18
N GLU A 69 15.00 15.07 -10.96
CA GLU A 69 16.45 14.96 -11.13
C GLU A 69 16.87 14.07 -12.30
N ARG A 70 15.98 13.20 -12.79
CA ARG A 70 16.32 12.20 -13.81
C ARG A 70 15.09 11.74 -14.60
N ASP A 71 15.34 11.24 -15.81
CA ASP A 71 14.31 10.76 -16.73
C ASP A 71 14.04 9.25 -16.61
N ASP A 72 14.98 8.49 -16.04
CA ASP A 72 14.93 7.03 -15.95
C ASP A 72 14.19 6.53 -14.70
N VAL A 73 12.94 6.96 -14.56
CA VAL A 73 12.12 6.79 -13.34
C VAL A 73 10.93 5.87 -13.59
N LEU A 74 10.77 4.84 -12.75
CA LEU A 74 9.58 4.00 -12.70
C LEU A 74 8.93 4.14 -11.32
N ILE A 75 7.71 4.66 -11.26
CA ILE A 75 6.96 4.76 -10.00
C ILE A 75 5.84 3.73 -9.97
N VAL A 76 5.86 2.85 -8.97
CA VAL A 76 4.73 1.99 -8.66
C VAL A 76 3.85 2.66 -7.63
N ALA A 77 2.62 3.00 -8.01
CA ALA A 77 1.70 3.76 -7.17
C ALA A 77 0.36 3.05 -6.89
N SER A 78 -0.22 3.36 -5.72
CA SER A 78 -1.65 3.14 -5.46
C SER A 78 -2.46 4.36 -5.90
N VAL A 79 -3.77 4.36 -5.64
CA VAL A 79 -4.62 5.57 -5.80
C VAL A 79 -4.13 6.79 -5.01
N SER A 80 -3.12 6.65 -4.15
CA SER A 80 -2.47 7.82 -3.56
C SER A 80 -1.89 8.80 -4.58
N CYS A 81 -1.62 8.38 -5.82
CA CYS A 81 -1.13 9.26 -6.88
C CYS A 81 -2.12 10.35 -7.30
N ILE A 82 -3.43 10.16 -7.06
CA ILE A 82 -4.48 11.15 -7.36
C ILE A 82 -4.87 12.00 -6.14
N TYR A 83 -4.18 11.85 -5.00
CA TYR A 83 -4.40 12.67 -3.82
C TYR A 83 -3.50 13.91 -3.84
N GLY A 84 -4.00 14.97 -3.19
CA GLY A 84 -3.30 16.24 -3.05
C GLY A 84 -1.88 16.09 -2.52
N LEU A 85 -0.93 16.77 -3.15
CA LEU A 85 0.47 16.99 -2.77
C LEU A 85 0.73 18.50 -2.82
N GLY A 86 1.90 18.96 -2.36
CA GLY A 86 2.32 20.32 -2.70
C GLY A 86 2.58 20.47 -4.19
N SER A 87 2.41 21.68 -4.70
CA SER A 87 2.64 21.97 -6.11
C SER A 87 4.10 21.75 -6.49
N VAL A 88 4.33 21.29 -7.71
CA VAL A 88 5.68 21.09 -8.26
C VAL A 88 6.49 22.38 -8.18
N GLU A 89 5.85 23.51 -8.48
CA GLU A 89 6.49 24.83 -8.43
C GLU A 89 6.96 25.17 -7.01
N ALA A 90 6.12 24.98 -5.99
CA ALA A 90 6.50 25.22 -4.60
C ALA A 90 7.59 24.25 -4.16
N TYR A 91 7.45 22.96 -4.46
CA TYR A 91 8.42 21.94 -4.07
C TYR A 91 9.79 22.13 -4.75
N SER A 92 9.81 22.53 -6.02
CA SER A 92 11.04 22.78 -6.77
C SER A 92 11.74 24.07 -6.34
N LYS A 93 10.98 25.11 -5.99
CA LYS A 93 11.52 26.39 -5.48
C LYS A 93 12.03 26.28 -4.04
N MET A 94 11.38 25.46 -3.22
CA MET A 94 11.77 25.22 -1.83
C MET A 94 12.90 24.18 -1.78
N THR A 95 14.04 24.54 -2.35
CA THR A 95 15.27 23.75 -2.30
C THR A 95 16.44 24.63 -1.90
N LEU A 96 17.44 24.02 -1.24
CA LEU A 96 18.69 24.68 -0.89
C LEU A 96 19.83 23.93 -1.57
N THR A 97 20.50 24.59 -2.52
CA THR A 97 21.67 24.03 -3.22
C THR A 97 22.93 24.55 -2.56
N LEU A 98 23.82 23.63 -2.16
CA LEU A 98 25.09 23.93 -1.52
C LEU A 98 26.22 23.33 -2.34
N GLN A 99 27.21 24.14 -2.68
CA GLN A 99 28.34 23.75 -3.51
C GLN A 99 29.66 23.96 -2.77
N LYS A 100 30.57 23.00 -2.91
CA LYS A 100 31.93 23.10 -2.37
C LYS A 100 32.63 24.35 -2.96
N ASN A 101 33.43 25.01 -2.13
CA ASN A 101 34.21 26.22 -2.45
C ASN A 101 33.39 27.50 -2.71
N TYR A 102 32.13 27.54 -2.28
CA TYR A 102 31.31 28.76 -2.32
C TYR A 102 31.19 29.40 -0.94
N GLU A 103 30.93 30.70 -0.93
CA GLU A 103 30.67 31.46 0.28
C GLU A 103 29.19 31.33 0.69
N TYR A 104 28.95 30.87 1.92
CA TYR A 104 27.65 30.77 2.55
C TYR A 104 27.74 31.24 3.99
N ASN A 105 26.82 32.13 4.38
CA ASN A 105 26.65 32.46 5.77
C ASN A 105 25.95 31.30 6.51
N ARG A 106 26.57 30.82 7.58
CA ARG A 106 26.07 29.68 8.37
C ARG A 106 24.67 29.90 8.93
N GLU A 107 24.36 31.08 9.46
CA GLU A 107 23.04 31.37 10.03
C GLU A 107 21.97 31.38 8.94
N GLN A 108 22.30 31.84 7.73
CA GLN A 108 21.41 31.79 6.58
C GLN A 108 21.12 30.36 6.14
N ILE A 109 22.11 29.46 6.15
CA ILE A 109 21.87 28.04 5.90
C ILE A 109 20.89 27.47 6.93
N ILE A 110 21.11 27.74 8.22
CA ILE A 110 20.24 27.27 9.32
C ILE A 110 18.82 27.79 9.15
N LYS A 111 18.64 29.10 8.88
CA LYS A 111 17.32 29.70 8.63
C LYS A 111 16.63 29.06 7.42
N SER A 112 17.39 28.75 6.37
CA SER A 112 16.88 28.07 5.18
C SER A 112 16.44 26.64 5.47
N LEU A 113 17.20 25.87 6.28
CA LEU A 113 16.82 24.52 6.70
C LEU A 113 15.53 24.51 7.53
N VAL A 114 15.38 25.47 8.45
CA VAL A 114 14.13 25.64 9.21
C VAL A 114 12.96 25.99 8.29
N ALA A 115 13.18 26.88 7.32
CA ALA A 115 12.16 27.20 6.31
C ALA A 115 11.75 25.95 5.50
N LEU A 116 12.72 25.06 5.19
CA LEU A 116 12.51 23.75 4.56
C LEU A 116 11.90 22.68 5.48
N GLN A 117 11.42 23.05 6.68
CA GLN A 117 10.79 22.18 7.67
C GLN A 117 11.73 21.14 8.31
N TYR A 118 13.04 21.37 8.27
CA TYR A 118 13.98 20.58 9.06
C TYR A 118 14.00 21.06 10.51
N LYS A 119 14.08 20.12 11.44
CA LYS A 119 14.16 20.42 12.88
C LYS A 119 15.61 20.40 13.35
N ARG A 120 16.02 21.43 14.09
CA ARG A 120 17.33 21.40 14.76
C ARG A 120 17.28 20.39 15.90
N ASN A 121 18.16 19.40 15.90
CA ASN A 121 18.26 18.43 16.99
C ASN A 121 19.71 17.98 17.19
N ASP A 122 20.40 18.62 18.14
CA ASP A 122 21.81 18.36 18.40
C ASP A 122 22.06 17.04 19.17
N GLN A 123 21.04 16.56 19.89
CA GLN A 123 21.09 15.34 20.72
C GLN A 123 20.70 14.09 19.93
N ASN A 124 19.55 14.11 19.27
CA ASN A 124 19.01 12.98 18.54
C ASN A 124 18.95 13.31 17.03
N PHE A 125 19.90 12.76 16.28
CA PHE A 125 20.05 13.04 14.86
C PHE A 125 19.36 11.97 14.02
N TYR A 126 18.25 12.34 13.39
CA TYR A 126 17.41 11.45 12.57
C TYR A 126 16.93 12.15 11.30
N ARG A 127 16.32 11.41 10.37
CA ARG A 127 15.81 11.92 9.09
C ARG A 127 14.95 13.19 9.26
N GLY A 128 15.21 14.20 8.44
CA GLY A 128 14.49 15.48 8.53
C GLY A 128 14.98 16.41 9.64
N THR A 129 16.16 16.14 10.22
CA THR A 129 16.80 17.01 11.20
C THR A 129 18.15 17.51 10.73
N PHE A 130 18.64 18.55 11.40
CA PHE A 130 20.02 19.03 11.26
C PHE A 130 20.61 19.32 12.64
N ARG A 131 21.94 19.28 12.75
CA ARG A 131 22.68 19.65 13.97
C ARG A 131 23.91 20.48 13.64
N ALA A 132 24.30 21.31 14.60
CA ALA A 132 25.40 22.26 14.44
C ALA A 132 26.46 22.01 15.53
N ARG A 133 27.67 21.58 15.13
CA ARG A 133 28.77 21.23 16.04
C ARG A 133 30.07 21.90 15.60
N GLY A 134 30.50 22.94 16.31
CA GLY A 134 31.70 23.70 15.93
C GLY A 134 31.55 24.28 14.52
N GLU A 135 32.46 23.94 13.61
CA GLU A 135 32.47 24.33 12.20
C GLU A 135 31.61 23.42 11.29
N TYR A 136 31.11 22.31 11.85
CA TYR A 136 30.29 21.36 11.12
C TYR A 136 28.81 21.71 11.21
N LEU A 137 28.15 21.64 10.06
CA LEU A 137 26.70 21.59 9.95
C LEU A 137 26.33 20.25 9.32
N GLU A 138 25.66 19.40 10.08
CA GLU A 138 25.24 18.08 9.62
C GLU A 138 23.74 18.07 9.35
N ILE A 139 23.35 17.56 8.18
CA ILE A 139 21.98 17.51 7.69
C ILE A 139 21.63 16.06 7.40
N PHE A 140 20.48 15.59 7.89
CA PHE A 140 19.94 14.29 7.52
C PHE A 140 18.75 14.49 6.56
N PRO A 141 18.97 14.34 5.23
CA PRO A 141 17.95 14.63 4.23
C PRO A 141 16.73 13.71 4.34
N SER A 142 15.55 14.23 4.00
CA SER A 142 14.27 13.50 4.09
C SER A 142 14.16 12.27 3.16
N HIS A 143 14.97 12.21 2.11
CA HIS A 143 14.93 11.15 1.09
C HIS A 143 16.00 10.06 1.31
N LEU A 144 16.99 10.29 2.17
CA LEU A 144 18.03 9.30 2.47
C LEU A 144 17.58 8.42 3.63
N GLU A 145 17.97 7.15 3.55
CA GLU A 145 17.66 6.14 4.57
C GLU A 145 18.64 6.20 5.73
N ASP A 146 19.93 6.26 5.40
CA ASP A 146 21.03 5.96 6.32
C ASP A 146 22.29 6.78 6.05
N ARG A 147 22.16 7.81 5.24
CA ARG A 147 23.25 8.71 4.86
C ARG A 147 22.85 10.12 5.25
N ALA A 148 23.80 10.80 5.86
CA ALA A 148 23.69 12.21 6.18
C ALA A 148 24.81 12.97 5.49
N TRP A 149 24.66 14.29 5.41
CA TRP A 149 25.66 15.17 4.83
C TRP A 149 26.31 16.03 5.91
N ARG A 150 27.64 16.02 5.97
CA ARG A 150 28.44 16.91 6.82
C ARG A 150 29.02 18.02 5.97
N LEU A 151 28.69 19.25 6.34
CA LEU A 151 29.18 20.48 5.73
C LEU A 151 30.25 21.07 6.65
N SER A 152 31.47 21.23 6.13
CA SER A 152 32.58 21.84 6.86
C SER A 152 32.75 23.29 6.42
N LEU A 153 32.50 24.24 7.31
CA LEU A 153 32.57 25.68 7.03
C LEU A 153 33.81 26.29 7.71
N PHE A 154 34.65 26.96 6.92
CA PHE A 154 35.74 27.78 7.43
C PHE A 154 35.40 29.26 7.23
N GLY A 155 35.06 29.96 8.31
CA GLY A 155 34.43 31.28 8.23
C GLY A 155 33.10 31.19 7.47
N ASP A 156 32.99 31.95 6.38
CA ASP A 156 31.83 31.92 5.48
C ASP A 156 32.05 31.01 4.27
N LYS A 157 33.11 30.19 4.19
CA LYS A 157 33.36 29.33 3.03
C LYS A 157 33.02 27.87 3.32
N LEU A 158 32.24 27.23 2.43
CA LEU A 158 31.97 25.79 2.48
C LEU A 158 33.13 25.03 1.85
N GLU A 159 34.01 24.46 2.67
CA GLU A 159 35.23 23.79 2.20
C GLU A 159 35.01 22.34 1.81
N LYS A 160 34.13 21.62 2.51
CA LYS A 160 33.92 20.18 2.29
C LYS A 160 32.46 19.80 2.47
N ILE A 161 31.98 18.91 1.60
CA ILE A 161 30.69 18.24 1.72
C ILE A 161 30.95 16.74 1.74
N GLU A 162 30.59 16.08 2.83
CA GLU A 162 30.85 14.66 3.03
C GLU A 162 29.54 13.93 3.22
N GLU A 163 29.35 12.83 2.49
CA GLU A 163 28.33 11.85 2.83
C GLU A 163 28.91 10.88 3.85
N PHE A 164 28.21 10.72 4.98
CA PHE A 164 28.68 9.90 6.10
C PHE A 164 27.53 9.09 6.71
N ASP A 165 27.89 8.04 7.44
CA ASP A 165 26.93 7.27 8.22
C ASP A 165 26.61 7.98 9.55
N PRO A 166 25.35 8.37 9.83
CA PRO A 166 25.00 9.14 11.01
C PRO A 166 25.15 8.36 12.32
N LEU A 167 25.26 7.03 12.26
CA LEU A 167 25.43 6.15 13.42
C LEU A 167 26.91 5.94 13.75
N THR A 168 27.73 5.55 12.77
CA THR A 168 29.16 5.25 12.99
C THR A 168 30.05 6.49 12.86
N GLY A 169 29.61 7.49 12.10
CA GLY A 169 30.41 8.66 11.77
C GLY A 169 31.34 8.47 10.57
N ASP A 170 31.38 7.27 9.98
CA ASP A 170 32.30 6.93 8.89
C ASP A 170 31.98 7.70 7.62
N GLN A 171 33.00 8.27 7.01
CA GLN A 171 32.89 8.94 5.72
C GLN A 171 32.71 7.87 4.62
N VAL A 172 31.68 8.05 3.80
CA VAL A 172 31.36 7.18 2.66
C VAL A 172 31.98 7.73 1.38
N ARG A 173 31.73 9.02 1.10
CA ARG A 173 32.26 9.71 -0.08
C ARG A 173 32.25 11.22 0.12
N GLU A 174 33.05 11.91 -0.68
CA GLU A 174 33.03 13.37 -0.77
C GLU A 174 32.15 13.81 -1.95
N LEU A 175 31.37 14.88 -1.75
CA LEU A 175 30.44 15.44 -2.73
C LEU A 175 30.90 16.84 -3.14
N SER A 176 30.69 17.20 -4.40
CA SER A 176 30.97 18.56 -4.90
C SER A 176 29.77 19.50 -4.70
N LEU A 177 28.56 18.94 -4.70
CA LEU A 177 27.30 19.66 -4.64
C LEU A 177 26.23 18.78 -3.98
N VAL A 178 25.39 19.39 -3.15
CA VAL A 178 24.18 18.78 -2.61
C VAL A 178 22.99 19.70 -2.78
N LYS A 179 21.82 19.11 -3.02
CA LYS A 179 20.54 19.81 -3.09
C LYS A 179 19.61 19.28 -2.02
N VAL A 180 19.30 20.12 -1.05
CA VAL A 180 18.39 19.80 0.06
C VAL A 180 16.98 20.14 -0.38
N TYR A 181 16.11 19.12 -0.40
CA TYR A 181 14.67 19.28 -0.65
C TYR A 181 13.92 19.45 0.67
N ALA A 182 12.75 20.08 0.60
CA ALA A 182 11.85 20.24 1.75
C ALA A 182 11.56 18.91 2.46
N ASN A 183 11.50 18.97 3.79
CA ASN A 183 11.16 17.85 4.67
C ASN A 183 9.64 17.56 4.73
N SER A 184 8.86 18.20 3.87
CA SER A 184 7.42 17.97 3.73
C SER A 184 6.99 18.27 2.30
N HIS A 185 6.06 17.47 1.77
CA HIS A 185 5.42 17.78 0.49
C HIS A 185 4.47 18.97 0.57
N TYR A 186 3.96 19.38 1.74
CA TYR A 186 3.00 20.48 1.87
C TYR A 186 3.65 21.80 2.30
N ILE A 187 4.87 22.04 1.82
CA ILE A 187 5.60 23.25 2.14
C ILE A 187 5.03 24.44 1.36
N THR A 188 4.79 25.56 2.06
CA THR A 188 4.24 26.78 1.48
C THR A 188 5.11 27.98 1.87
N PRO A 189 5.53 28.84 0.92
CA PRO A 189 6.29 30.05 1.23
C PRO A 189 5.51 31.01 2.13
N LYS A 190 6.22 31.76 2.99
CA LYS A 190 5.60 32.70 3.94
C LYS A 190 4.65 33.73 3.29
N PRO A 191 4.98 34.37 2.15
CA PRO A 191 4.06 35.31 1.49
C PRO A 191 2.73 34.65 1.07
N THR A 192 2.78 33.39 0.66
CA THR A 192 1.59 32.62 0.29
C THR A 192 0.74 32.28 1.52
N ILE A 193 1.37 31.99 2.67
CA ILE A 193 0.67 31.77 3.94
C ILE A 193 -0.07 33.04 4.37
N GLU A 194 0.58 34.21 4.34
CA GLU A 194 -0.04 35.50 4.71
C GLU A 194 -1.26 35.80 3.84
N GLN A 195 -1.16 35.54 2.52
CA GLN A 195 -2.28 35.69 1.59
C GLN A 195 -3.39 34.67 1.84
N ALA A 196 -3.05 33.43 2.18
CA ALA A 196 -4.00 32.37 2.50
C ALA A 196 -4.81 32.72 3.76
N VAL A 197 -4.15 33.20 4.81
CA VAL A 197 -4.78 33.64 6.07
C VAL A 197 -5.88 34.68 5.83
N ILE A 198 -5.60 35.69 4.99
CA ILE A 198 -6.60 36.73 4.63
C ILE A 198 -7.83 36.10 3.97
N ASN A 199 -7.62 35.14 3.07
CA ASN A 199 -8.71 34.51 2.33
C ASN A 199 -9.51 33.52 3.19
N ILE A 200 -8.85 32.83 4.13
CA ILE A 200 -9.50 31.96 5.12
C ILE A 200 -10.40 32.80 6.04
N LYS A 201 -9.93 33.95 6.54
CA LYS A 201 -10.72 34.88 7.36
C LYS A 201 -11.97 35.36 6.62
N LYS A 202 -11.83 35.71 5.33
CA LYS A 202 -12.97 36.10 4.48
C LYS A 202 -14.01 34.99 4.32
N GLU A 203 -13.59 33.76 4.04
CA GLU A 203 -14.51 32.63 3.89
C GLU A 203 -15.20 32.28 5.21
N LEU A 204 -14.48 32.40 6.34
CA LEU A 204 -15.04 32.24 7.67
C LEU A 204 -16.17 33.24 7.91
N GLU A 205 -15.94 34.54 7.68
CA GLU A 205 -16.97 35.57 7.87
C GLU A 205 -18.24 35.32 7.03
N ILE A 206 -18.07 34.94 5.76
CA ILE A 206 -19.18 34.61 4.86
C ILE A 206 -19.96 33.39 5.38
N THR A 207 -19.25 32.35 5.80
CA THR A 207 -19.85 31.09 6.27
C THR A 207 -20.58 31.29 7.60
N LEU A 208 -20.02 32.08 8.53
CA LEU A 208 -20.67 32.40 9.80
C LEU A 208 -21.96 33.21 9.59
N LYS A 209 -21.97 34.18 8.67
CA LYS A 209 -23.19 34.93 8.31
C LYS A 209 -24.27 34.00 7.76
N LYS A 210 -23.89 33.07 6.88
CA LYS A 210 -24.80 32.06 6.33
C LYS A 210 -25.40 31.17 7.43
N HIS A 211 -24.57 30.57 8.29
CA HIS A 211 -25.05 29.70 9.36
C HIS A 211 -25.95 30.44 10.36
N LYS A 212 -25.60 31.68 10.75
CA LYS A 212 -26.45 32.50 11.62
C LYS A 212 -27.80 32.82 10.97
N ALA A 213 -27.84 33.12 9.67
CA ALA A 213 -29.07 33.34 8.93
C ALA A 213 -29.95 32.06 8.81
N GLU A 214 -29.32 30.88 8.78
CA GLU A 214 -30.00 29.58 8.77
C GLU A 214 -30.38 29.07 10.19
N ASN A 215 -30.22 29.88 11.25
CA ASN A 215 -30.37 29.48 12.65
C ASN A 215 -29.49 28.30 13.10
N LYS A 216 -28.38 28.05 12.40
CA LYS A 216 -27.34 27.05 12.73
C LYS A 216 -26.30 27.63 13.69
N LEU A 217 -26.74 28.00 14.89
CA LEU A 217 -25.92 28.74 15.86
C LEU A 217 -24.77 27.90 16.42
N LEU A 218 -25.02 26.60 16.66
CA LEU A 218 -24.00 25.68 17.19
C LEU A 218 -22.89 25.43 16.15
N GLU A 219 -23.27 25.23 14.89
CA GLU A 219 -22.35 25.05 13.77
C GLU A 219 -21.50 26.31 13.56
N ALA A 220 -22.12 27.50 13.66
CA ALA A 220 -21.40 28.77 13.57
C ALA A 220 -20.37 28.92 14.68
N GLN A 221 -20.75 28.66 15.95
CA GLN A 221 -19.82 28.75 17.07
C GLN A 221 -18.66 27.75 16.93
N ARG A 222 -18.96 26.49 16.61
CA ARG A 222 -17.97 25.43 16.40
C ARG A 222 -16.97 25.79 15.30
N LEU A 223 -17.47 26.31 14.19
CA LEU A 223 -16.64 26.71 13.05
C LEU A 223 -15.73 27.88 13.41
N GLU A 224 -16.26 28.88 14.13
CA GLU A 224 -15.55 30.07 14.56
C GLU A 224 -14.39 29.73 15.50
N GLU A 225 -14.66 28.98 16.57
CA GLU A 225 -13.65 28.59 17.57
C GLU A 225 -12.51 27.79 16.92
N ARG A 226 -12.85 26.76 16.13
CA ARG A 226 -11.86 25.91 15.49
C ARG A 226 -11.02 26.65 14.45
N THR A 227 -11.66 27.44 13.58
CA THR A 227 -10.95 28.15 12.51
C THR A 227 -10.04 29.24 13.08
N LYS A 228 -10.44 29.94 14.15
CA LYS A 228 -9.59 30.93 14.82
C LYS A 228 -8.35 30.29 15.43
N PHE A 229 -8.50 29.17 16.13
CA PHE A 229 -7.37 28.42 16.67
C PHE A 229 -6.41 27.95 15.57
N ASP A 230 -6.94 27.39 14.47
CA ASP A 230 -6.11 26.97 13.33
C ASP A 230 -5.36 28.16 12.70
N LEU A 231 -5.99 29.33 12.58
CA LEU A 231 -5.36 30.55 12.07
C LEU A 231 -4.24 31.07 12.99
N GLU A 232 -4.44 31.08 14.30
CA GLU A 232 -3.41 31.47 15.28
C GLU A 232 -2.17 30.55 15.16
N MET A 233 -2.39 29.24 15.02
CA MET A 233 -1.32 28.27 14.85
C MET A 233 -0.57 28.46 13.52
N ILE A 234 -1.29 28.72 12.42
CA ILE A 234 -0.70 28.99 11.10
C ILE A 234 0.15 30.28 11.15
N GLU A 235 -0.34 31.35 11.76
CA GLU A 235 0.40 32.62 11.87
C GLU A 235 1.65 32.48 12.75
N ALA A 236 1.57 31.72 13.85
CA ALA A 236 2.68 31.55 14.79
C ALA A 236 3.76 30.57 14.31
N THR A 237 3.36 29.46 13.68
CA THR A 237 4.28 28.34 13.38
C THR A 237 4.41 28.02 11.89
N GLY A 238 3.58 28.63 11.04
CA GLY A 238 3.48 28.29 9.62
C GLY A 238 2.67 27.01 9.34
N SER A 239 2.11 26.37 10.37
CA SER A 239 1.33 25.13 10.23
C SER A 239 0.28 24.95 11.34
N CYS A 240 -0.68 24.05 11.14
CA CYS A 240 -1.63 23.61 12.16
C CYS A 240 -1.98 22.13 12.01
N ALA A 241 -2.69 21.57 12.99
CA ALA A 241 -3.20 20.20 12.89
C ALA A 241 -4.32 20.13 11.84
N GLY A 242 -4.14 19.32 10.81
CA GLY A 242 -5.12 19.25 9.71
C GLY A 242 -5.00 20.39 8.70
N ILE A 243 -3.80 20.98 8.56
CA ILE A 243 -3.49 22.06 7.61
C ILE A 243 -3.92 21.73 6.17
N GLU A 244 -3.97 20.45 5.79
CA GLU A 244 -4.42 20.02 4.49
C GLU A 244 -5.84 20.48 4.14
N ASN A 245 -6.69 20.74 5.14
CA ASN A 245 -8.05 21.28 4.93
C ASN A 245 -8.04 22.72 4.39
N TYR A 246 -6.91 23.42 4.46
CA TYR A 246 -6.70 24.76 3.89
C TYR A 246 -5.88 24.73 2.59
N SER A 247 -5.58 23.54 2.06
CA SER A 247 -4.67 23.34 0.91
C SER A 247 -5.03 24.14 -0.33
N ARG A 248 -6.32 24.40 -0.61
CA ARG A 248 -6.73 25.31 -1.71
C ARG A 248 -6.08 26.68 -1.59
N PHE A 249 -6.16 27.28 -0.40
CA PHE A 249 -5.62 28.61 -0.17
C PHE A 249 -4.09 28.61 -0.21
N LEU A 250 -3.47 27.56 0.34
CA LEU A 250 -2.01 27.39 0.38
C LEU A 250 -1.40 27.14 -1.00
N SER A 251 -2.15 26.52 -1.91
CA SER A 251 -1.74 26.29 -3.30
C SER A 251 -2.06 27.45 -4.25
N GLY A 252 -2.86 28.43 -3.82
CA GLY A 252 -3.32 29.54 -4.67
C GLY A 252 -4.36 29.14 -5.73
N ARG A 253 -4.92 27.93 -5.65
CA ARG A 253 -5.94 27.41 -6.57
C ARG A 253 -7.29 28.09 -6.34
N LYS A 254 -8.09 28.21 -7.41
CA LYS A 254 -9.47 28.72 -7.32
C LYS A 254 -10.42 27.65 -6.78
N PRO A 255 -11.58 28.02 -6.20
CA PRO A 255 -12.58 27.05 -5.77
C PRO A 255 -12.96 26.06 -6.87
N GLY A 256 -12.96 24.76 -6.54
CA GLY A 256 -13.29 23.69 -7.46
C GLY A 256 -12.17 23.22 -8.40
N GLU A 257 -11.06 23.96 -8.53
CA GLU A 257 -9.89 23.53 -9.32
C GLU A 257 -9.30 22.22 -8.78
N PRO A 258 -8.64 21.40 -9.64
CA PRO A 258 -7.98 20.19 -9.19
C PRO A 258 -6.81 20.54 -8.24
N PRO A 259 -6.64 19.78 -7.14
CA PRO A 259 -5.47 19.93 -6.29
C PRO A 259 -4.21 19.42 -7.01
N PRO A 260 -3.02 19.93 -6.65
CA PRO A 260 -1.77 19.37 -7.16
C PRO A 260 -1.65 17.91 -6.76
N THR A 261 -1.30 17.02 -7.69
CA THR A 261 -1.12 15.58 -7.42
C THR A 261 0.16 15.08 -8.07
N LEU A 262 0.45 13.78 -7.95
CA LEU A 262 1.63 13.21 -8.59
C LEU A 262 1.60 13.39 -10.12
N PHE A 263 0.40 13.50 -10.70
CA PHE A 263 0.23 13.76 -12.13
C PHE A 263 0.77 15.11 -12.59
N GLU A 264 0.89 16.11 -11.73
CA GLU A 264 1.55 17.37 -12.10
C GLU A 264 3.08 17.24 -12.14
N TYR A 265 3.66 16.25 -11.44
CA TYR A 265 5.10 16.00 -11.44
C TYR A 265 5.55 15.20 -12.66
N PHE A 266 4.63 14.60 -13.41
CA PHE A 266 4.97 13.79 -14.56
C PHE A 266 5.31 14.66 -15.77
N PRO A 267 6.43 14.37 -16.47
CA PRO A 267 6.68 14.92 -17.80
C PRO A 267 5.59 14.54 -18.82
N ASP A 268 5.38 15.37 -19.84
CA ASP A 268 4.35 15.15 -20.89
C ASP A 268 4.52 13.83 -21.66
N ASN A 269 5.75 13.29 -21.73
CA ASN A 269 6.08 12.04 -22.40
C ASN A 269 5.96 10.80 -21.48
N THR A 270 5.37 10.94 -20.29
CA THR A 270 5.19 9.82 -19.36
C THR A 270 4.29 8.74 -19.96
N LEU A 271 4.59 7.48 -19.70
CA LEU A 271 3.73 6.33 -20.04
C LEU A 271 3.11 5.76 -18.77
N ILE A 272 1.79 5.64 -18.75
CA ILE A 272 1.04 5.17 -17.58
C ILE A 272 0.55 3.74 -17.82
N PHE A 273 0.85 2.83 -16.90
CA PHE A 273 0.26 1.49 -16.86
C PHE A 273 -0.78 1.40 -15.76
N VAL A 274 -2.02 1.08 -16.12
CA VAL A 274 -3.10 0.85 -15.17
C VAL A 274 -3.30 -0.65 -15.04
N ASP A 275 -2.60 -1.24 -14.06
CA ASP A 275 -2.70 -2.65 -13.74
C ASP A 275 -4.05 -3.00 -13.08
N GLU A 276 -4.54 -4.20 -13.38
CA GLU A 276 -5.89 -4.69 -13.04
C GLU A 276 -6.95 -3.60 -13.26
N CYS A 277 -6.98 -3.02 -14.48
CA CYS A 277 -7.70 -1.79 -14.77
C CYS A 277 -9.21 -1.86 -14.44
N HIS A 278 -9.81 -3.03 -14.58
CA HIS A 278 -11.21 -3.28 -14.27
C HIS A 278 -11.57 -3.10 -12.78
N VAL A 279 -10.57 -3.07 -11.89
CA VAL A 279 -10.69 -2.69 -10.47
C VAL A 279 -10.14 -1.29 -10.25
N THR A 280 -8.95 -1.00 -10.78
CA THR A 280 -8.26 0.28 -10.54
C THR A 280 -9.05 1.48 -11.06
N VAL A 281 -9.66 1.40 -12.25
CA VAL A 281 -10.44 2.50 -12.85
C VAL A 281 -11.70 2.83 -12.02
N PRO A 282 -12.56 1.84 -11.66
CA PRO A 282 -13.67 2.12 -10.73
C PRO A 282 -13.21 2.67 -9.38
N GLN A 283 -12.08 2.19 -8.85
CA GLN A 283 -11.54 2.69 -7.59
C GLN A 283 -11.15 4.18 -7.70
N LEU A 284 -10.44 4.58 -8.76
CA LEU A 284 -10.10 5.98 -9.03
C LEU A 284 -11.36 6.87 -9.06
N ASN A 285 -12.42 6.41 -9.73
CA ASN A 285 -13.71 7.11 -9.78
C ASN A 285 -14.40 7.21 -8.39
N GLY A 286 -14.24 6.18 -7.55
CA GLY A 286 -14.84 6.12 -6.22
C GLY A 286 -14.21 7.07 -5.19
N MET A 287 -12.91 7.37 -5.30
CA MET A 287 -12.17 8.10 -4.26
C MET A 287 -12.76 9.49 -3.98
N TYR A 288 -13.07 10.26 -5.04
CA TYR A 288 -13.64 11.61 -4.89
C TYR A 288 -15.04 11.59 -4.25
N LYS A 289 -15.90 10.65 -4.66
CA LYS A 289 -17.29 10.56 -4.16
C LYS A 289 -17.32 10.29 -2.66
N GLY A 290 -16.50 9.35 -2.19
CA GLY A 290 -16.39 9.04 -0.76
C GLY A 290 -15.83 10.20 0.05
N ASP A 291 -14.76 10.84 -0.45
CA ASP A 291 -14.15 11.99 0.23
C ASP A 291 -15.09 13.20 0.31
N ARG A 292 -15.76 13.53 -0.80
CA ARG A 292 -16.73 14.62 -0.87
C ARG A 292 -17.88 14.41 0.11
N SER A 293 -18.48 13.21 0.15
CA SER A 293 -19.59 12.91 1.05
C SER A 293 -19.21 13.09 2.52
N ARG A 294 -18.00 12.68 2.90
CA ARG A 294 -17.49 12.84 4.27
C ARG A 294 -17.25 14.31 4.60
N LYS A 295 -16.59 15.05 3.71
CA LYS A 295 -16.24 16.46 3.93
C LYS A 295 -17.43 17.41 3.82
N SER A 296 -18.44 17.11 3.00
CA SER A 296 -19.66 17.91 2.93
C SER A 296 -20.39 17.90 4.27
N THR A 297 -20.44 16.75 4.95
CA THR A 297 -21.02 16.65 6.29
C THR A 297 -20.21 17.44 7.32
N LEU A 298 -18.88 17.40 7.29
CA LEU A 298 -18.05 18.23 8.18
C LEU A 298 -18.31 19.73 7.97
N ALA A 299 -18.42 20.16 6.71
CA ALA A 299 -18.68 21.56 6.37
C ALA A 299 -20.10 22.01 6.74
N GLU A 300 -21.10 21.17 6.50
CA GLU A 300 -22.50 21.45 6.81
C GLU A 300 -22.74 21.64 8.31
N TYR A 301 -22.06 20.84 9.13
CA TYR A 301 -22.17 20.87 10.59
C TYR A 301 -21.06 21.72 11.25
N GLY A 302 -20.41 22.62 10.52
CA GLY A 302 -19.49 23.61 11.10
C GLY A 302 -18.20 23.04 11.72
N PHE A 303 -17.78 21.82 11.37
CA PHE A 303 -16.49 21.27 11.81
C PHE A 303 -15.32 21.78 10.96
N ARG A 304 -15.58 22.14 9.69
CA ARG A 304 -14.59 22.68 8.74
C ARG A 304 -15.23 23.73 7.84
N LEU A 305 -14.41 24.62 7.26
CA LEU A 305 -14.87 25.54 6.24
C LEU A 305 -15.31 24.79 4.96
N PRO A 306 -16.19 25.36 4.13
CA PRO A 306 -16.58 24.75 2.84
C PRO A 306 -15.40 24.43 1.93
N SER A 307 -14.32 25.23 1.99
CA SER A 307 -13.07 24.99 1.26
C SER A 307 -12.37 23.67 1.58
N CYS A 308 -12.68 23.01 2.70
CA CYS A 308 -12.10 21.71 2.98
C CYS A 308 -12.44 20.67 1.90
N MET A 309 -13.57 20.85 1.19
CA MET A 309 -13.96 19.98 0.06
C MET A 309 -13.04 20.12 -1.15
N ASP A 310 -12.28 21.22 -1.26
CA ASP A 310 -11.28 21.43 -2.30
C ASP A 310 -9.94 20.72 -1.99
N ASN A 311 -9.72 20.32 -0.73
CA ASN A 311 -8.73 19.30 -0.39
C ASN A 311 -9.32 17.94 -0.71
N ARG A 312 -9.04 17.37 -1.89
CA ARG A 312 -9.71 16.15 -2.35
C ARG A 312 -8.78 15.34 -3.26
N PRO A 313 -9.10 14.08 -3.57
CA PRO A 313 -8.50 13.46 -4.74
C PRO A 313 -9.04 14.09 -6.04
N LEU A 314 -8.36 13.84 -7.16
CA LEU A 314 -8.88 14.18 -8.49
C LEU A 314 -10.26 13.57 -8.71
N LYS A 315 -11.14 14.30 -9.40
CA LYS A 315 -12.33 13.72 -10.02
C LYS A 315 -11.88 12.79 -11.15
N PHE A 316 -12.76 11.88 -11.54
CA PHE A 316 -12.44 10.94 -12.61
C PHE A 316 -12.15 11.66 -13.94
N GLU A 317 -12.92 12.69 -14.25
CA GLU A 317 -12.75 13.51 -15.46
C GLU A 317 -11.45 14.32 -15.42
N GLU A 318 -11.04 14.78 -14.23
CA GLU A 318 -9.77 15.49 -14.05
C GLU A 318 -8.58 14.54 -14.25
N TRP A 319 -8.65 13.32 -13.70
CA TRP A 319 -7.65 12.29 -13.95
C TRP A 319 -7.56 11.90 -15.43
N ASP A 320 -8.70 11.74 -16.10
CA ASP A 320 -8.76 11.37 -17.52
C ASP A 320 -8.17 12.46 -18.44
N LEU A 321 -8.30 13.74 -18.05
CA LEU A 321 -7.69 14.87 -18.74
C LEU A 321 -6.18 15.00 -18.47
N MET A 322 -5.72 14.67 -17.26
CA MET A 322 -4.32 14.82 -16.86
C MET A 322 -3.42 13.65 -17.26
N ARG A 323 -3.99 12.45 -17.46
CA ARG A 323 -3.20 11.28 -17.83
C ARG A 323 -2.65 11.42 -19.26
N THR A 324 -1.40 11.03 -19.44
CA THR A 324 -0.73 10.95 -20.74
C THR A 324 -1.08 9.61 -21.43
N GLN A 325 -0.24 9.16 -22.36
CA GLN A 325 -0.41 7.85 -22.98
C GLN A 325 -0.58 6.77 -21.90
N THR A 326 -1.68 6.02 -21.98
CA THR A 326 -2.08 5.07 -20.94
C THR A 326 -2.31 3.68 -21.56
N VAL A 327 -1.74 2.66 -20.93
CA VAL A 327 -1.95 1.24 -21.25
C VAL A 327 -2.76 0.61 -20.12
N PHE A 328 -3.95 0.13 -20.46
CA PHE A 328 -4.81 -0.61 -19.52
C PHE A 328 -4.46 -2.10 -19.57
N VAL A 329 -4.09 -2.67 -18.43
CA VAL A 329 -3.69 -4.07 -18.31
C VAL A 329 -4.73 -4.81 -17.49
N SER A 330 -5.40 -5.79 -18.10
CA SER A 330 -6.40 -6.62 -17.44
C SER A 330 -6.71 -7.86 -18.27
N ALA A 331 -6.95 -8.99 -17.60
CA ALA A 331 -7.50 -10.19 -18.24
C ALA A 331 -8.99 -10.03 -18.61
N THR A 332 -9.66 -9.04 -18.02
CA THR A 332 -11.10 -8.78 -18.11
C THR A 332 -11.35 -7.28 -18.10
N PRO A 333 -10.97 -6.53 -19.16
CA PRO A 333 -11.11 -5.08 -19.20
C PRO A 333 -12.56 -4.65 -18.95
N GLY A 334 -12.75 -3.58 -18.18
CA GLY A 334 -14.06 -3.03 -17.89
C GLY A 334 -14.70 -2.32 -19.09
N PRO A 335 -15.98 -1.93 -18.97
CA PRO A 335 -16.70 -1.27 -20.06
C PRO A 335 -16.09 0.07 -20.44
N TRP A 336 -15.58 0.84 -19.47
CA TRP A 336 -14.98 2.15 -19.74
C TRP A 336 -13.69 2.01 -20.54
N GLU A 337 -12.83 1.06 -20.21
CA GLU A 337 -11.58 0.81 -20.93
C GLU A 337 -11.83 0.34 -22.36
N LEU A 338 -12.85 -0.50 -22.57
CA LEU A 338 -13.27 -0.93 -23.90
C LEU A 338 -13.84 0.24 -24.72
N GLU A 339 -14.58 1.16 -24.09
CA GLU A 339 -15.05 2.38 -24.74
C GLU A 339 -13.87 3.29 -25.16
N GLN A 340 -12.92 3.54 -24.25
CA GLN A 340 -11.72 4.34 -24.52
C GLN A 340 -10.88 3.79 -25.69
N THR A 341 -10.83 2.46 -25.81
CA THR A 341 -10.09 1.78 -26.86
C THR A 341 -10.92 1.48 -28.12
N LYS A 342 -12.19 1.92 -28.16
CA LYS A 342 -13.15 1.62 -29.25
C LYS A 342 -13.26 0.12 -29.54
N GLY A 343 -13.16 -0.70 -28.49
CA GLY A 343 -13.18 -2.15 -28.54
C GLY A 343 -11.93 -2.81 -29.11
N LYS A 344 -10.85 -2.05 -29.38
CA LYS A 344 -9.58 -2.60 -29.88
C LYS A 344 -8.65 -2.92 -28.72
N TYR A 345 -8.15 -4.14 -28.67
CA TYR A 345 -7.19 -4.56 -27.63
C TYR A 345 -6.12 -5.47 -28.22
N ILE A 346 -5.01 -5.58 -27.51
CA ILE A 346 -3.92 -6.51 -27.83
C ILE A 346 -4.15 -7.75 -26.98
N ASP A 347 -4.40 -8.88 -27.63
CA ASP A 347 -4.71 -10.15 -26.96
C ASP A 347 -3.41 -10.89 -26.64
N GLN A 348 -3.05 -10.99 -25.35
CA GLN A 348 -1.86 -11.71 -24.88
C GLN A 348 -2.27 -12.92 -24.02
N VAL A 349 -2.65 -14.01 -24.70
CA VAL A 349 -3.18 -15.23 -24.05
C VAL A 349 -2.18 -16.38 -23.96
N ILE A 350 -1.09 -16.35 -24.75
CA ILE A 350 -0.08 -17.40 -24.77
C ILE A 350 0.82 -17.28 -23.53
N ARG A 351 0.88 -18.34 -22.73
CA ARG A 351 1.77 -18.42 -21.56
C ARG A 351 3.14 -18.97 -21.96
N PRO A 352 4.26 -18.40 -21.48
CA PRO A 352 5.61 -18.88 -21.83
C PRO A 352 5.86 -20.36 -21.50
N THR A 353 5.20 -20.90 -20.48
CA THR A 353 5.33 -22.31 -20.05
C THR A 353 4.43 -23.28 -20.83
N GLY A 354 3.66 -22.79 -21.81
CA GLY A 354 2.69 -23.57 -22.56
C GLY A 354 1.42 -23.94 -21.76
N LEU A 355 1.23 -23.37 -20.57
CA LEU A 355 0.02 -23.60 -19.77
C LEU A 355 -1.23 -23.06 -20.46
N ILE A 356 -2.29 -23.85 -20.40
CA ILE A 356 -3.57 -23.56 -21.04
C ILE A 356 -4.62 -23.15 -20.02
N ASP A 357 -5.65 -22.44 -20.47
CA ASP A 357 -6.84 -22.17 -19.68
C ASP A 357 -7.53 -23.50 -19.31
N PRO A 358 -8.02 -23.66 -18.07
CA PRO A 358 -8.52 -24.93 -17.56
C PRO A 358 -9.85 -25.32 -18.23
N PRO A 359 -10.18 -26.63 -18.33
CA PRO A 359 -11.51 -27.05 -18.72
C PRO A 359 -12.51 -26.68 -17.62
N VAL A 360 -13.73 -26.30 -18.04
CA VAL A 360 -14.82 -25.89 -17.16
C VAL A 360 -15.97 -26.88 -17.28
N GLU A 361 -16.40 -27.44 -16.16
CA GLU A 361 -17.55 -28.34 -16.07
C GLU A 361 -18.71 -27.66 -15.33
N ILE A 362 -19.94 -27.83 -15.81
CA ILE A 362 -21.15 -27.41 -15.09
C ILE A 362 -21.77 -28.65 -14.44
N LYS A 363 -22.03 -28.58 -13.14
CA LYS A 363 -22.72 -29.63 -12.37
C LYS A 363 -23.96 -29.08 -11.64
N PRO A 364 -25.00 -29.89 -11.38
CA PRO A 364 -26.20 -29.45 -10.66
C PRO A 364 -25.88 -28.94 -9.24
N ALA A 365 -26.60 -27.90 -8.79
CA ALA A 365 -26.36 -27.29 -7.48
C ALA A 365 -26.94 -28.13 -6.31
N LYS A 366 -27.90 -29.01 -6.59
CA LYS A 366 -28.66 -29.76 -5.57
C LYS A 366 -27.78 -30.55 -4.58
N ASN A 367 -26.74 -31.23 -5.08
CA ASN A 367 -25.81 -32.03 -4.27
C ASN A 367 -24.37 -31.47 -4.35
N GLN A 368 -24.24 -30.14 -4.49
CA GLN A 368 -22.95 -29.50 -4.76
C GLN A 368 -21.90 -29.75 -3.68
N VAL A 369 -22.29 -29.82 -2.40
CA VAL A 369 -21.35 -30.02 -1.28
C VAL A 369 -20.75 -31.43 -1.29
N ASP A 370 -21.59 -32.45 -1.48
CA ASP A 370 -21.15 -33.85 -1.50
C ASP A 370 -20.25 -34.13 -2.71
N ASP A 371 -20.64 -33.65 -3.89
CA ASP A 371 -19.83 -33.78 -5.12
C ASP A 371 -18.51 -33.02 -4.97
N LEU A 372 -18.53 -31.79 -4.43
CA LEU A 372 -17.31 -31.01 -4.19
C LEU A 372 -16.37 -31.75 -3.24
N MET A 373 -16.88 -32.32 -2.15
CA MET A 373 -16.06 -33.08 -1.21
C MET A 373 -15.40 -34.29 -1.88
N HIS A 374 -16.13 -35.00 -2.74
CA HIS A 374 -15.58 -36.11 -3.52
C HIS A 374 -14.48 -35.66 -4.48
N GLU A 375 -14.71 -34.56 -5.20
CA GLU A 375 -13.71 -33.99 -6.11
C GLU A 375 -12.48 -33.46 -5.36
N CYS A 376 -12.67 -32.86 -4.19
CA CYS A 376 -11.57 -32.47 -3.31
C CYS A 376 -10.70 -33.67 -2.93
N LYS A 377 -11.30 -34.79 -2.50
CA LYS A 377 -10.54 -36.00 -2.11
C LYS A 377 -9.67 -36.53 -3.26
N LYS A 378 -10.21 -36.60 -4.48
CA LYS A 378 -9.43 -37.00 -5.68
C LYS A 378 -8.23 -36.08 -5.94
N VAL A 379 -8.42 -34.77 -5.79
CA VAL A 379 -7.36 -33.78 -6.02
C VAL A 379 -6.29 -33.87 -4.92
N ILE A 380 -6.70 -34.13 -3.68
CA ILE A 380 -5.81 -34.31 -2.53
C ILE A 380 -4.95 -35.57 -2.68
N GLU A 381 -5.50 -36.67 -3.22
CA GLU A 381 -4.76 -37.91 -3.52
C GLU A 381 -3.58 -37.66 -4.47
N ASN A 382 -3.70 -36.71 -5.39
CA ASN A 382 -2.63 -36.27 -6.29
C ASN A 382 -1.72 -35.17 -5.69
N ASN A 383 -1.83 -34.88 -4.39
CA ASN A 383 -1.10 -33.84 -3.68
C ASN A 383 -1.27 -32.43 -4.29
N HIS A 384 -2.45 -32.14 -4.81
CA HIS A 384 -2.83 -30.82 -5.31
C HIS A 384 -3.70 -30.05 -4.30
N ARG A 385 -3.92 -28.76 -4.57
CA ARG A 385 -4.73 -27.87 -3.74
C ARG A 385 -6.05 -27.51 -4.42
N VAL A 386 -7.04 -27.20 -3.58
CA VAL A 386 -8.38 -26.82 -4.03
C VAL A 386 -8.72 -25.42 -3.53
N LEU A 387 -9.28 -24.62 -4.42
CA LEU A 387 -9.90 -23.35 -4.07
C LEU A 387 -11.40 -23.47 -4.23
N VAL A 388 -12.17 -22.98 -3.27
CA VAL A 388 -13.63 -22.99 -3.32
C VAL A 388 -14.15 -21.58 -3.09
N THR A 389 -15.07 -21.10 -3.94
CA THR A 389 -15.74 -19.82 -3.72
C THR A 389 -17.21 -20.01 -3.33
N THR A 390 -17.63 -19.41 -2.22
CA THR A 390 -19.03 -19.32 -1.79
C THR A 390 -19.57 -17.91 -2.01
N LEU A 391 -20.84 -17.65 -1.66
CA LEU A 391 -21.47 -16.33 -1.77
C LEU A 391 -21.44 -15.52 -0.47
N THR A 392 -21.37 -16.19 0.69
CA THR A 392 -21.49 -15.54 1.99
C THR A 392 -20.45 -16.07 2.97
N LYS A 393 -20.10 -15.24 3.96
CA LYS A 393 -19.18 -15.61 5.04
C LYS A 393 -19.69 -16.81 5.83
N LYS A 394 -20.98 -16.81 6.14
CA LYS A 394 -21.62 -17.92 6.84
C LYS A 394 -21.48 -19.23 6.06
N MET A 395 -21.75 -19.22 4.75
CA MET A 395 -21.56 -20.43 3.92
C MET A 395 -20.10 -20.88 3.84
N ALA A 396 -19.14 -19.95 3.84
CA ALA A 396 -17.72 -20.31 3.88
C ALA A 396 -17.35 -20.99 5.21
N GLU A 397 -17.86 -20.49 6.33
CA GLU A 397 -17.68 -21.05 7.67
C GLU A 397 -18.35 -22.43 7.77
N ASP A 398 -19.64 -22.53 7.44
CA ASP A 398 -20.43 -23.77 7.47
C ASP A 398 -19.81 -24.87 6.58
N LEU A 399 -19.37 -24.52 5.37
CA LEU A 399 -18.71 -25.47 4.46
C LEU A 399 -17.36 -25.93 5.00
N THR A 400 -16.61 -25.04 5.63
CA THR A 400 -15.31 -25.38 6.21
C THR A 400 -15.47 -26.32 7.40
N GLU A 401 -16.48 -26.09 8.25
CA GLU A 401 -16.84 -26.99 9.34
C GLU A 401 -17.23 -28.38 8.81
N TYR A 402 -18.15 -28.43 7.84
CA TYR A 402 -18.58 -29.69 7.23
C TYR A 402 -17.43 -30.48 6.59
N LEU A 403 -16.56 -29.82 5.81
CA LEU A 403 -15.40 -30.48 5.19
C LEU A 403 -14.41 -30.98 6.26
N HIS A 404 -14.21 -30.22 7.33
CA HIS A 404 -13.32 -30.60 8.42
C HIS A 404 -13.83 -31.81 9.21
N GLU A 405 -15.12 -31.85 9.55
CA GLU A 405 -15.77 -32.99 10.21
C GLU A 405 -15.66 -34.27 9.37
N ASN A 406 -15.64 -34.13 8.05
CA ASN A 406 -15.46 -35.24 7.10
C ASN A 406 -13.99 -35.54 6.76
N GLY A 407 -13.04 -35.03 7.55
CA GLY A 407 -11.62 -35.39 7.50
C GLY A 407 -10.79 -34.64 6.46
N VAL A 408 -11.30 -33.57 5.85
CA VAL A 408 -10.55 -32.73 4.91
C VAL A 408 -9.78 -31.65 5.69
N LYS A 409 -8.51 -31.44 5.36
CA LYS A 409 -7.74 -30.30 5.90
C LYS A 409 -8.13 -29.04 5.16
N VAL A 410 -8.93 -28.19 5.80
CA VAL A 410 -9.55 -27.01 5.18
C VAL A 410 -9.39 -25.78 6.06
N ARG A 411 -9.29 -24.61 5.43
CA ARG A 411 -9.48 -23.31 6.07
C ARG A 411 -10.35 -22.39 5.24
N TYR A 412 -10.90 -21.36 5.86
CA TYR A 412 -11.61 -20.29 5.16
C TYR A 412 -10.89 -18.95 5.17
N LEU A 413 -11.19 -18.12 4.18
CA LEU A 413 -10.67 -16.77 4.02
C LEU A 413 -11.79 -15.75 3.75
N HIS A 414 -11.92 -14.74 4.61
CA HIS A 414 -12.89 -13.64 4.47
C HIS A 414 -12.28 -12.27 4.80
N SER A 415 -13.06 -11.21 4.59
CA SER A 415 -12.62 -9.80 4.63
C SER A 415 -12.07 -9.30 5.97
N ASP A 416 -12.34 -9.99 7.08
CA ASP A 416 -11.95 -9.51 8.41
C ASP A 416 -10.66 -10.17 8.92
N ILE A 417 -10.05 -11.05 8.12
CA ILE A 417 -8.74 -11.63 8.40
C ILE A 417 -7.67 -10.59 8.09
N ASP A 418 -6.73 -10.42 9.02
CA ASP A 418 -5.62 -9.48 8.88
C ASP A 418 -4.74 -9.83 7.67
N THR A 419 -4.07 -8.82 7.10
CA THR A 419 -3.21 -9.02 5.92
C THR A 419 -2.06 -9.98 6.19
N LEU A 420 -1.44 -9.92 7.38
CA LEU A 420 -0.36 -10.84 7.76
C LEU A 420 -0.87 -12.27 7.90
N GLU A 421 -2.02 -12.44 8.54
CA GLU A 421 -2.65 -13.75 8.69
C GLU A 421 -3.08 -14.34 7.34
N ARG A 422 -3.56 -13.51 6.41
CA ARG A 422 -3.86 -13.95 5.05
C ARG A 422 -2.61 -14.50 4.37
N ILE A 423 -1.44 -13.87 4.53
CA ILE A 423 -0.18 -14.35 3.97
C ILE A 423 0.20 -15.72 4.57
N GLU A 424 0.04 -15.88 5.89
CA GLU A 424 0.28 -17.16 6.57
C GLU A 424 -0.64 -18.28 6.06
N ILE A 425 -1.94 -18.04 5.99
CA ILE A 425 -2.92 -19.00 5.46
C ILE A 425 -2.54 -19.40 4.03
N MET A 426 -2.13 -18.44 3.20
CA MET A 426 -1.72 -18.72 1.83
C MET A 426 -0.47 -19.58 1.75
N ARG A 427 0.52 -19.31 2.61
CA ARG A 427 1.74 -20.12 2.69
C ARG A 427 1.41 -21.54 3.14
N ASP A 428 0.61 -21.68 4.20
CA ASP A 428 0.21 -22.97 4.75
C ASP A 428 -0.52 -23.84 3.72
N LEU A 429 -1.38 -23.23 2.88
CA LEU A 429 -2.00 -23.92 1.74
C LEU A 429 -0.93 -24.46 0.77
N ARG A 430 0.03 -23.61 0.38
CA ARG A 430 1.10 -24.01 -0.56
C ARG A 430 1.96 -25.14 0.01
N MET A 431 2.32 -25.04 1.29
CA MET A 431 3.10 -26.08 2.01
C MET A 431 2.34 -27.39 2.20
N GLY A 432 1.01 -27.41 2.03
CA GLY A 432 0.19 -28.59 2.30
C GLY A 432 -0.07 -28.83 3.78
N VAL A 433 0.01 -27.78 4.60
CA VAL A 433 -0.50 -27.82 5.97
C VAL A 433 -2.00 -28.09 5.95
N PHE A 434 -2.69 -27.53 4.96
CA PHE A 434 -4.05 -27.86 4.59
C PHE A 434 -4.20 -27.85 3.06
N ASP A 435 -5.27 -28.46 2.56
CA ASP A 435 -5.41 -28.77 1.14
C ASP A 435 -6.50 -27.96 0.43
N VAL A 436 -7.51 -27.50 1.18
CA VAL A 436 -8.67 -26.78 0.64
C VAL A 436 -8.78 -25.38 1.27
N LEU A 437 -8.90 -24.35 0.43
CA LEU A 437 -9.17 -22.98 0.88
C LEU A 437 -10.56 -22.53 0.41
N VAL A 438 -11.45 -22.24 1.35
CA VAL A 438 -12.80 -21.73 1.07
C VAL A 438 -12.82 -20.21 1.21
N GLY A 439 -13.16 -19.49 0.15
CA GLY A 439 -13.23 -18.03 0.17
C GLY A 439 -14.53 -17.49 -0.42
N ILE A 440 -14.65 -16.16 -0.43
CA ILE A 440 -15.77 -15.45 -1.07
C ILE A 440 -15.23 -14.66 -2.28
N ASN A 441 -14.70 -13.47 -2.02
CA ASN A 441 -14.14 -12.55 -3.03
C ASN A 441 -12.61 -12.56 -3.04
N LEU A 442 -12.00 -12.95 -1.91
CA LEU A 442 -10.55 -12.81 -1.68
C LEU A 442 -9.69 -13.78 -2.48
N LEU A 443 -10.30 -14.66 -3.27
CA LEU A 443 -9.61 -15.57 -4.18
C LEU A 443 -9.24 -14.94 -5.53
N ARG A 444 -9.49 -13.63 -5.71
CA ARG A 444 -9.42 -12.96 -7.02
C ARG A 444 -8.15 -12.19 -7.34
N GLU A 445 -7.47 -11.59 -6.38
CA GLU A 445 -6.34 -10.68 -6.66
C GLU A 445 -5.09 -11.14 -5.92
N GLY A 446 -3.93 -11.14 -6.60
CA GLY A 446 -2.62 -11.40 -6.01
C GLY A 446 -2.35 -12.83 -5.54
N LEU A 447 -3.23 -13.79 -5.85
CA LEU A 447 -3.10 -15.19 -5.42
C LEU A 447 -2.49 -16.06 -6.50
N ASP A 448 -1.19 -16.32 -6.36
CA ASP A 448 -0.42 -17.18 -7.26
C ASP A 448 -0.12 -18.52 -6.57
N ILE A 449 -0.93 -19.54 -6.88
CA ILE A 449 -0.87 -20.88 -6.27
C ILE A 449 -0.75 -21.91 -7.39
N PRO A 450 0.46 -22.21 -7.89
CA PRO A 450 0.65 -23.22 -8.93
C PRO A 450 0.22 -24.63 -8.51
N GLU A 451 0.15 -24.88 -7.20
CA GLU A 451 -0.28 -26.15 -6.62
C GLU A 451 -1.81 -26.38 -6.75
N CYS A 452 -2.59 -25.35 -7.11
CA CYS A 452 -4.03 -25.44 -7.28
C CYS A 452 -4.41 -26.18 -8.57
N ALA A 453 -5.10 -27.32 -8.45
CA ALA A 453 -5.59 -28.09 -9.59
C ALA A 453 -7.12 -28.09 -9.72
N LEU A 454 -7.85 -27.64 -8.70
CA LEU A 454 -9.31 -27.53 -8.77
C LEU A 454 -9.78 -26.19 -8.20
N VAL A 455 -10.69 -25.56 -8.95
CA VAL A 455 -11.49 -24.43 -8.47
C VAL A 455 -12.98 -24.82 -8.48
N GLY A 456 -13.60 -24.86 -7.31
CA GLY A 456 -15.04 -25.09 -7.14
C GLY A 456 -15.80 -23.79 -6.93
N ILE A 457 -16.75 -23.47 -7.81
CA ILE A 457 -17.59 -22.27 -7.69
C ILE A 457 -19.00 -22.71 -7.33
N LEU A 458 -19.35 -22.57 -6.04
CA LEU A 458 -20.68 -22.90 -5.54
C LEU A 458 -21.69 -21.81 -5.92
N ASP A 459 -22.94 -22.22 -6.14
CA ASP A 459 -24.06 -21.34 -6.53
C ASP A 459 -23.69 -20.41 -7.70
N ALA A 460 -23.08 -20.97 -8.74
CA ALA A 460 -22.55 -20.22 -9.88
C ALA A 460 -23.63 -19.49 -10.68
N ASP A 461 -24.89 -19.92 -10.58
CA ASP A 461 -26.05 -19.32 -11.26
C ASP A 461 -26.70 -18.15 -10.51
N LYS A 462 -26.21 -17.83 -9.30
CA LYS A 462 -26.69 -16.66 -8.55
C LYS A 462 -26.00 -15.40 -9.05
N GLU A 463 -26.63 -14.76 -10.04
CA GLU A 463 -26.12 -13.51 -10.60
C GLU A 463 -25.92 -12.43 -9.54
N GLY A 464 -24.89 -11.62 -9.74
CA GLY A 464 -24.46 -10.56 -8.83
C GLY A 464 -22.97 -10.29 -8.99
N PHE A 465 -22.43 -9.40 -8.16
CA PHE A 465 -21.00 -9.06 -8.22
C PHE A 465 -20.10 -10.29 -8.09
N LEU A 466 -20.49 -11.31 -7.30
CA LEU A 466 -19.65 -12.49 -7.08
C LEU A 466 -19.63 -13.48 -8.25
N ARG A 467 -20.60 -13.38 -9.17
CA ARG A 467 -20.83 -14.31 -10.30
C ARG A 467 -21.03 -13.58 -11.63
N SER A 468 -20.50 -12.36 -11.73
CA SER A 468 -20.45 -11.65 -13.01
C SER A 468 -19.49 -12.33 -13.99
N GLU A 469 -19.64 -12.05 -15.28
CA GLU A 469 -18.72 -12.49 -16.34
C GLU A 469 -17.24 -12.31 -15.95
N THR A 470 -16.86 -11.09 -15.55
CA THR A 470 -15.50 -10.74 -15.09
C THR A 470 -15.06 -11.61 -13.91
N SER A 471 -15.93 -11.77 -12.91
CA SER A 471 -15.64 -12.52 -11.70
C SER A 471 -15.40 -14.00 -11.95
N LEU A 472 -16.21 -14.59 -12.82
CA LEU A 472 -16.10 -16.00 -13.20
C LEU A 472 -14.78 -16.23 -13.95
N ILE A 473 -14.47 -15.40 -14.95
CA ILE A 473 -13.20 -15.51 -15.72
C ILE A 473 -11.98 -15.41 -14.79
N GLN A 474 -11.97 -14.45 -13.87
CA GLN A 474 -10.87 -14.32 -12.91
C GLN A 474 -10.72 -15.53 -11.97
N THR A 475 -11.85 -16.06 -11.51
CA THR A 475 -11.86 -17.21 -10.59
C THR A 475 -11.43 -18.47 -11.33
N ILE A 476 -11.89 -18.67 -12.57
CA ILE A 476 -11.43 -19.74 -13.49
C ILE A 476 -9.91 -19.66 -13.69
N GLY A 477 -9.37 -18.45 -13.89
CA GLY A 477 -7.94 -18.21 -14.08
C GLY A 477 -7.04 -18.72 -12.93
N ARG A 478 -7.59 -18.97 -11.74
CA ARG A 478 -6.82 -19.51 -10.60
C ARG A 478 -6.37 -20.97 -10.82
N ALA A 479 -7.10 -21.74 -11.62
CA ALA A 479 -6.70 -23.09 -12.02
C ALA A 479 -5.73 -23.10 -13.22
N ALA A 480 -5.50 -21.97 -13.90
CA ALA A 480 -4.69 -21.92 -15.14
C ALA A 480 -3.17 -22.00 -14.92
N ARG A 481 -2.71 -22.15 -13.66
CA ARG A 481 -1.28 -22.27 -13.31
C ARG A 481 -0.79 -23.70 -13.15
N ASN A 482 -1.70 -24.67 -13.26
CA ASN A 482 -1.43 -26.09 -13.14
C ASN A 482 -1.88 -26.82 -14.42
N VAL A 483 -1.07 -27.76 -14.91
CA VAL A 483 -1.38 -28.60 -16.08
C VAL A 483 -2.65 -29.44 -15.85
N GLU A 484 -2.90 -29.86 -14.60
CA GLU A 484 -4.09 -30.61 -14.19
C GLU A 484 -5.24 -29.70 -13.73
N GLY A 485 -5.09 -28.38 -13.91
CA GLY A 485 -6.09 -27.40 -13.51
C GLY A 485 -7.45 -27.64 -14.16
N LYS A 486 -8.51 -27.72 -13.35
CA LYS A 486 -9.92 -27.82 -13.76
C LYS A 486 -10.83 -26.93 -12.92
N VAL A 487 -11.99 -26.57 -13.46
CA VAL A 487 -12.99 -25.74 -12.78
C VAL A 487 -14.35 -26.42 -12.80
N ILE A 488 -15.05 -26.39 -11.67
CA ILE A 488 -16.42 -26.88 -11.55
C ILE A 488 -17.33 -25.72 -11.16
N LEU A 489 -18.32 -25.44 -11.99
CA LEU A 489 -19.41 -24.50 -11.74
C LEU A 489 -20.64 -25.27 -11.26
N TYR A 490 -21.03 -25.11 -10.00
CA TYR A 490 -22.26 -25.69 -9.50
C TYR A 490 -23.44 -24.74 -9.76
N ALA A 491 -24.28 -25.11 -10.72
CA ALA A 491 -25.39 -24.29 -11.22
C ALA A 491 -26.53 -25.16 -11.73
N ASP A 492 -27.78 -24.76 -11.45
CA ASP A 492 -28.97 -25.39 -12.03
C ASP A 492 -29.37 -24.73 -13.36
N LYS A 493 -28.94 -23.49 -13.58
CA LYS A 493 -29.20 -22.72 -14.81
C LYS A 493 -27.93 -22.13 -15.38
N GLU A 494 -27.76 -22.23 -16.70
CA GLU A 494 -26.70 -21.51 -17.40
C GLU A 494 -27.08 -20.04 -17.57
N THR A 495 -26.51 -19.17 -16.74
CA THR A 495 -26.73 -17.71 -16.82
C THR A 495 -25.95 -17.10 -17.99
N LYS A 496 -26.29 -15.86 -18.36
CA LYS A 496 -25.54 -15.11 -19.39
C LYS A 496 -24.06 -14.96 -19.01
N SER A 497 -23.80 -14.74 -17.72
CA SER A 497 -22.44 -14.61 -17.18
C SER A 497 -21.64 -15.92 -17.31
N ILE A 498 -22.24 -17.06 -16.96
CA ILE A 498 -21.62 -18.39 -17.12
C ILE A 498 -21.29 -18.64 -18.58
N LYS A 499 -22.27 -18.46 -19.47
CA LYS A 499 -22.12 -18.73 -20.90
C LYS A 499 -20.95 -17.95 -21.51
N LYS A 500 -20.88 -16.66 -21.23
CA LYS A 500 -19.78 -15.81 -21.73
C LYS A 500 -18.42 -16.18 -21.15
N ALA A 501 -18.36 -16.47 -19.85
CA ALA A 501 -17.12 -16.85 -19.19
C ALA A 501 -16.55 -18.16 -19.78
N ILE A 502 -17.40 -19.15 -20.05
CA ILE A 502 -17.02 -20.41 -20.70
C ILE A 502 -16.55 -20.15 -22.14
N GLN A 503 -17.32 -19.38 -22.92
CA GLN A 503 -16.95 -19.04 -24.30
C GLN A 503 -15.57 -18.38 -24.41
N GLU A 504 -15.27 -17.42 -23.53
CA GLU A 504 -13.96 -16.76 -23.51
C GLU A 504 -12.84 -17.70 -23.06
N THR A 505 -13.10 -18.55 -22.05
CA THR A 505 -12.13 -19.56 -21.59
C THR A 505 -11.80 -20.57 -22.69
N ASP A 506 -12.81 -21.08 -23.40
CA ASP A 506 -12.64 -22.01 -24.50
C ASP A 506 -11.92 -21.38 -25.70
N ARG A 507 -12.22 -20.10 -26.00
CA ARG A 507 -11.50 -19.34 -27.03
C ARG A 507 -10.00 -19.25 -26.72
N ARG A 508 -9.65 -18.86 -25.50
CA ARG A 508 -8.25 -18.77 -25.03
C ARG A 508 -7.56 -20.13 -25.08
N ARG A 509 -8.21 -21.15 -24.52
CA ARG A 509 -7.72 -22.54 -24.49
C ARG A 509 -7.43 -23.05 -25.90
N LYS A 510 -8.32 -22.81 -26.87
CA LYS A 510 -8.12 -23.21 -28.27
C LYS A 510 -6.87 -22.56 -28.88
N ILE A 511 -6.72 -21.24 -28.74
CA ILE A 511 -5.55 -20.50 -29.26
C ILE A 511 -4.25 -21.02 -28.65
N GLN A 512 -4.24 -21.28 -27.34
CA GLN A 512 -3.07 -21.82 -26.64
C GLN A 512 -2.71 -23.24 -27.08
N LEU A 513 -3.70 -24.12 -27.26
CA LEU A 513 -3.50 -25.48 -27.76
C LEU A 513 -2.94 -25.49 -29.18
N ASP A 514 -3.50 -24.67 -30.06
CA ASP A 514 -3.03 -24.54 -31.46
C ASP A 514 -1.59 -24.02 -31.52
N TYR A 515 -1.27 -23.02 -30.68
CA TYR A 515 0.09 -22.50 -30.54
C TYR A 515 1.07 -23.57 -30.03
N ASN A 516 0.72 -24.26 -28.94
CA ASN A 516 1.54 -25.33 -28.37
C ASN A 516 1.81 -26.44 -29.38
N LYS A 517 0.78 -26.85 -30.13
CA LYS A 517 0.90 -27.87 -31.18
C LYS A 517 1.81 -27.41 -32.32
N LYS A 518 1.64 -26.16 -32.78
CA LYS A 518 2.46 -25.57 -33.85
C LYS A 518 3.94 -25.44 -33.44
N HIS A 519 4.21 -25.06 -32.20
CA HIS A 519 5.55 -24.80 -31.68
C HIS A 519 6.16 -25.98 -30.91
N LYS A 520 5.47 -27.13 -30.85
CA LYS A 520 5.90 -28.34 -30.12
C LYS A 520 6.24 -28.07 -28.65
N ILE A 521 5.43 -27.24 -27.99
CA ILE A 521 5.59 -26.89 -26.57
C ILE A 521 4.78 -27.86 -25.71
N ASN A 522 5.45 -28.54 -24.79
CA ASN A 522 4.79 -29.34 -23.75
C ASN A 522 4.52 -28.46 -22.54
N ALA A 523 3.26 -28.34 -22.14
CA ALA A 523 2.83 -27.56 -20.99
C ALA A 523 3.52 -28.05 -19.71
N LYS A 524 4.07 -27.12 -18.93
CA LYS A 524 4.68 -27.42 -17.62
C LYS A 524 4.08 -26.51 -16.55
N SER A 525 3.66 -27.10 -15.43
CA SER A 525 3.19 -26.35 -14.27
C SER A 525 4.29 -25.41 -13.78
N VAL A 526 3.89 -24.21 -13.33
CA VAL A 526 4.85 -23.24 -12.80
C VAL A 526 5.41 -23.80 -11.50
N LYS A 527 6.72 -24.08 -11.44
CA LYS A 527 7.39 -24.36 -10.16
C LYS A 527 7.77 -23.03 -9.54
N LYS A 528 6.94 -22.55 -8.60
CA LYS A 528 7.28 -21.40 -7.77
C LYS A 528 7.78 -21.94 -6.44
N GLU A 529 8.98 -21.56 -6.01
CA GLU A 529 9.48 -22.00 -4.70
C GLU A 529 8.46 -21.64 -3.59
N ILE A 530 8.20 -22.61 -2.71
CA ILE A 530 7.45 -22.41 -1.48
C ILE A 530 8.53 -22.04 -0.46
N SER A 531 8.64 -20.77 -0.12
CA SER A 531 9.62 -20.30 0.86
C SER A 531 9.24 -20.81 2.25
N ASP A 532 10.12 -21.60 2.87
CA ASP A 532 9.99 -21.98 4.27
C ASP A 532 10.56 -20.88 5.17
N ILE A 533 9.64 -20.12 5.75
CA ILE A 533 9.84 -18.79 6.36
C ILE A 533 10.22 -18.84 7.87
N LEU A 534 10.37 -20.00 8.51
CA LEU A 534 10.28 -20.05 9.99
C LEU A 534 11.40 -20.71 10.82
N GLU A 535 12.48 -21.21 10.22
CA GLU A 535 13.51 -21.92 11.02
C GLU A 535 14.86 -21.19 11.17
N SER A 536 15.23 -20.25 10.29
CA SER A 536 16.62 -19.74 10.27
C SER A 536 16.96 -18.58 11.22
N VAL A 537 16.04 -18.13 12.07
CA VAL A 537 16.36 -17.25 13.23
C VAL A 537 16.15 -17.96 14.58
N TYR A 538 15.56 -19.16 14.58
CA TYR A 538 15.22 -19.85 15.82
C TYR A 538 16.27 -20.83 16.34
N GLU A 539 17.26 -21.24 15.54
CA GLU A 539 18.18 -22.31 15.96
C GLU A 539 19.68 -21.99 16.01
N LYS A 540 20.09 -20.72 15.92
CA LYS A 540 21.53 -20.40 16.06
C LYS A 540 22.00 -19.59 17.26
N ASP A 541 21.13 -19.12 18.16
CA ASP A 541 21.59 -18.56 19.44
C ASP A 541 20.56 -18.71 20.59
N TYR A 542 20.11 -19.94 20.87
CA TYR A 542 19.52 -20.24 22.19
C TYR A 542 20.62 -20.60 23.18
N VAL A 543 21.25 -19.58 23.76
CA VAL A 543 21.57 -19.65 25.18
C VAL A 543 20.22 -19.61 25.91
N LYS A 544 19.89 -20.72 26.60
CA LYS A 544 18.66 -20.96 27.37
C LYS A 544 18.06 -19.67 27.97
N ILE A 545 16.94 -19.21 27.44
CA ILE A 545 16.00 -18.34 28.16
C ILE A 545 14.60 -18.95 28.04
N SER A 546 13.96 -19.01 29.19
CA SER A 546 12.69 -19.67 29.54
C SER A 546 11.48 -19.31 28.68
N GLU A 547 10.61 -20.31 28.56
CA GLU A 547 9.23 -20.37 28.08
C GLU A 547 8.45 -19.07 27.82
N GLY A 548 7.83 -19.02 26.62
CA GLY A 548 6.52 -18.42 26.40
C GLY A 548 6.49 -16.99 25.83
N SER A 549 6.41 -16.84 24.50
CA SER A 549 5.62 -15.76 23.88
C SER A 549 5.50 -15.91 22.35
N ASN A 550 4.28 -15.64 21.85
CA ASN A 550 3.88 -15.59 20.43
C ASN A 550 4.69 -14.57 19.63
N VAL A 551 5.28 -14.99 18.51
CA VAL A 551 6.05 -14.13 17.60
C VAL A 551 5.26 -13.89 16.31
N GLY A 552 4.64 -12.71 16.30
CA GLY A 552 3.93 -12.09 15.17
C GLY A 552 3.59 -10.65 15.56
N GLY A 553 3.15 -10.45 16.82
CA GLY A 553 3.05 -9.13 17.44
C GLY A 553 4.37 -8.57 18.00
N ASN A 554 5.51 -9.21 17.73
CA ASN A 554 6.78 -8.89 18.38
C ASN A 554 7.83 -8.27 17.45
N LEU A 555 7.67 -8.25 16.11
CA LEU A 555 8.68 -7.65 15.22
C LEU A 555 8.80 -6.14 15.42
N LYS A 556 7.69 -5.39 15.45
CA LYS A 556 7.72 -3.94 15.73
C LYS A 556 8.28 -3.62 17.11
N LYS A 557 8.05 -4.49 18.11
CA LYS A 557 8.66 -4.39 19.44
C LYS A 557 10.14 -4.77 19.43
N HIS A 558 10.52 -5.74 18.63
CA HIS A 558 11.88 -6.22 18.46
C HIS A 558 12.73 -5.20 17.70
N LEU A 559 12.22 -4.63 16.60
CA LEU A 559 12.82 -3.49 15.90
C LEU A 559 12.98 -2.29 16.84
N LYS A 560 11.97 -1.97 17.67
CA LYS A 560 12.14 -0.94 18.72
C LYS A 560 13.20 -1.31 19.76
N ALA A 561 13.29 -2.57 20.14
CA ALA A 561 14.30 -3.04 21.08
C ALA A 561 15.70 -3.04 20.47
N LEU A 562 15.84 -3.43 19.20
CA LEU A 562 17.07 -3.38 18.43
C LEU A 562 17.49 -1.93 18.18
N ASP A 563 16.58 -1.03 17.82
CA ASP A 563 16.85 0.41 17.68
C ASP A 563 17.34 1.00 19.01
N LYS A 564 16.73 0.59 20.12
CA LYS A 564 17.20 0.98 21.46
C LYS A 564 18.59 0.43 21.74
N LYS A 565 18.84 -0.86 21.48
CA LYS A 565 20.17 -1.50 21.66
C LYS A 565 21.23 -0.89 20.75
N MET A 566 20.89 -0.56 19.51
CA MET A 566 21.76 0.11 18.55
C MET A 566 22.15 1.50 19.07
N LYS A 567 21.19 2.26 19.58
CA LYS A 567 21.45 3.58 20.19
C LYS A 567 22.26 3.47 21.48
N GLU A 568 22.03 2.44 22.29
CA GLU A 568 22.82 2.13 23.49
C GLU A 568 24.28 1.77 23.10
N ALA A 569 24.49 0.87 22.12
CA ALA A 569 25.81 0.50 21.61
C ALA A 569 26.56 1.70 21.02
N ALA A 570 25.89 2.53 20.21
CA ALA A 570 26.46 3.77 19.69
C ALA A 570 26.82 4.77 20.81
N SER A 571 26.00 4.85 21.86
CA SER A 571 26.28 5.69 23.03
C SER A 571 27.48 5.19 23.84
N ASN A 572 27.69 3.87 23.86
CA ASN A 572 28.82 3.21 24.51
C ASN A 572 30.10 3.17 23.66
N LEU A 573 30.10 3.83 22.49
CA LEU A 573 31.22 3.85 21.53
C LEU A 573 31.55 2.49 20.90
N GLU A 574 30.61 1.53 20.94
CA GLU A 574 30.71 0.21 20.31
C GLU A 574 30.22 0.28 18.86
N PHE A 575 30.90 1.07 18.02
CA PHE A 575 30.43 1.41 16.67
C PHE A 575 30.29 0.20 15.74
N GLU A 576 31.14 -0.81 15.86
CA GLU A 576 31.04 -2.04 15.07
C GLU A 576 29.76 -2.82 15.41
N GLU A 577 29.39 -2.87 16.68
CA GLU A 577 28.18 -3.55 17.14
C GLU A 577 26.94 -2.74 16.76
N ALA A 578 26.98 -1.42 16.92
CA ALA A 578 25.93 -0.53 16.45
C ALA A 578 25.71 -0.67 14.92
N ALA A 579 26.80 -0.75 14.13
CA ALA A 579 26.73 -0.98 12.70
C ALA A 579 26.11 -2.34 12.35
N LYS A 580 26.49 -3.41 13.07
CA LYS A 580 25.88 -4.74 12.89
C LYS A 580 24.39 -4.73 13.22
N ILE A 581 23.99 -4.15 14.35
CA ILE A 581 22.58 -4.06 14.74
C ILE A 581 21.81 -3.18 13.74
N ARG A 582 22.41 -2.11 13.22
CA ARG A 582 21.83 -1.27 12.16
C ARG A 582 21.62 -2.07 10.89
N ASP A 583 22.61 -2.82 10.44
CA ASP A 583 22.53 -3.63 9.24
C ASP A 583 21.53 -4.79 9.43
N GLU A 584 21.38 -5.29 10.66
CA GLU A 584 20.33 -6.23 11.06
C GLU A 584 18.94 -5.60 11.04
N ILE A 585 18.76 -4.40 11.62
CA ILE A 585 17.51 -3.62 11.55
C ILE A 585 17.14 -3.39 10.09
N ARG A 586 18.08 -2.91 9.27
CA ARG A 586 17.85 -2.70 7.84
C ARG A 586 17.47 -3.98 7.14
N LYS A 587 18.16 -5.08 7.44
CA LYS A 587 17.81 -6.38 6.88
C LYS A 587 16.42 -6.79 7.33
N LEU A 588 16.02 -6.55 8.58
CA LEU A 588 14.70 -6.88 9.10
C LEU A 588 13.61 -5.96 8.55
N GLU A 589 13.88 -4.68 8.30
CA GLU A 589 12.98 -3.69 7.68
C GLU A 589 12.87 -3.90 6.17
N SER A 590 13.98 -4.18 5.50
CA SER A 590 14.00 -4.61 4.11
C SER A 590 13.31 -5.96 3.97
N THR A 591 13.45 -6.85 4.95
CA THR A 591 12.71 -8.12 5.02
C THR A 591 11.25 -7.87 5.39
N GLU A 592 10.88 -6.88 6.21
CA GLU A 592 9.48 -6.53 6.46
C GLU A 592 8.85 -5.98 5.18
N LEU A 593 9.56 -5.11 4.46
CA LEU A 593 9.16 -4.69 3.13
C LEU A 593 9.18 -5.85 2.14
N GLU A 594 10.19 -6.70 2.07
CA GLU A 594 10.22 -7.85 1.15
C GLU A 594 9.20 -8.93 1.53
N ILE A 595 8.87 -9.11 2.80
CA ILE A 595 7.71 -9.89 3.27
C ILE A 595 6.43 -9.24 2.74
N THR A 596 6.40 -7.91 2.69
CA THR A 596 5.30 -7.13 2.10
C THR A 596 5.34 -7.10 0.55
N LEU A 597 6.51 -7.23 -0.09
CA LEU A 597 6.80 -6.98 -1.51
C LEU A 597 7.05 -8.28 -2.32
N ASN A 598 7.88 -9.24 -1.90
CA ASN A 598 8.03 -10.56 -2.54
C ASN A 598 8.77 -11.61 -1.65
N PRO A 599 8.18 -12.77 -1.32
CA PRO A 599 8.70 -13.73 -0.32
C PRO A 599 9.81 -14.69 -0.79
N LYS A 600 10.56 -14.38 -1.85
CA LYS A 600 11.55 -15.31 -2.41
C LYS A 600 12.97 -14.84 -2.14
N ILE A 601 13.78 -15.58 -1.37
CA ILE A 601 15.23 -15.72 -1.58
C ILE A 601 15.83 -16.87 -0.73
N ARG A 602 16.50 -17.80 -1.46
CA ARG A 602 17.62 -18.73 -1.14
C ARG A 602 17.38 -20.07 -0.42
N GLN A 603 17.34 -21.11 -1.27
CA GLN A 603 17.89 -22.49 -1.23
C GLN A 603 18.39 -23.07 0.10
N TYR A 604 17.90 -24.27 0.48
CA TYR A 604 18.72 -25.34 1.09
C TYR A 604 18.13 -26.76 0.96
N ASP A 605 19.01 -27.71 1.26
CA ASP A 605 19.12 -29.13 0.88
C ASP A 605 18.22 -30.14 1.65
N VAL A 606 17.86 -31.26 1.00
CA VAL A 606 16.61 -32.03 1.19
C VAL A 606 16.68 -33.17 2.24
N LYS A 607 17.58 -33.15 3.23
CA LYS A 607 17.92 -34.39 3.96
C LYS A 607 17.31 -34.71 5.34
N ASN A 608 16.50 -33.88 6.00
CA ASN A 608 15.84 -34.31 7.25
C ASN A 608 14.41 -33.77 7.40
N LYS A 609 13.43 -34.69 7.45
CA LYS A 609 11.99 -34.43 7.58
C LYS A 609 11.53 -34.50 9.03
N LEU A 610 10.86 -33.45 9.50
CA LEU A 610 9.75 -33.49 10.45
C LEU A 610 8.85 -32.27 10.14
N TYR A 611 7.64 -32.52 9.64
CA TYR A 611 6.70 -31.48 9.21
C TYR A 611 6.25 -30.61 10.41
N PRO A 612 6.38 -29.27 10.38
CA PRO A 612 5.86 -28.42 11.44
C PRO A 612 4.33 -28.33 11.40
N LYS A 613 3.71 -28.28 12.59
CA LYS A 613 2.27 -28.05 12.80
C LYS A 613 1.96 -26.57 12.49
N GLY A 614 0.97 -26.29 11.63
CA GLY A 614 0.62 -24.92 11.20
C GLY A 614 0.33 -23.97 12.37
N ARG A 615 0.84 -22.73 12.29
CA ARG A 615 0.87 -21.78 13.42
C ARG A 615 -0.35 -20.85 13.53
N SER A 616 -1.05 -20.55 12.44
CA SER A 616 -2.27 -19.72 12.50
C SER A 616 -3.41 -20.53 13.13
N THR A 617 -4.19 -19.95 14.05
CA THR A 617 -5.42 -20.58 14.58
C THR A 617 -6.69 -19.97 13.99
N MET A 618 -6.67 -18.78 13.38
CA MET A 618 -7.89 -18.25 12.75
C MET A 618 -8.12 -18.88 11.37
N GLY A 619 -9.39 -18.97 10.97
CA GLY A 619 -9.78 -19.73 9.78
C GLY A 619 -10.04 -21.23 10.03
N MET A 620 -9.85 -21.74 11.26
CA MET A 620 -10.32 -23.08 11.66
C MET A 620 -11.80 -23.06 12.08
N PRO A 621 -12.55 -24.17 11.91
CA PRO A 621 -13.90 -24.30 12.46
C PRO A 621 -13.96 -23.96 13.96
N GLY A 622 -14.98 -23.20 14.38
CA GLY A 622 -15.21 -22.83 15.79
C GLY A 622 -14.39 -21.66 16.34
N THR A 623 -13.45 -21.09 15.57
CA THR A 623 -12.63 -19.95 16.02
C THR A 623 -13.42 -18.63 15.98
N LYS A 624 -13.97 -18.18 17.11
CA LYS A 624 -14.64 -16.87 17.20
C LYS A 624 -13.61 -15.73 17.39
N VAL A 625 -13.62 -14.75 16.47
CA VAL A 625 -12.93 -13.46 16.66
C VAL A 625 -13.63 -12.70 17.80
N THR A 626 -13.05 -12.75 19.00
CA THR A 626 -13.51 -11.93 20.11
C THR A 626 -13.05 -10.49 19.87
N LYS A 627 -13.96 -9.61 19.41
CA LYS A 627 -13.76 -8.17 19.55
C LYS A 627 -13.54 -7.88 21.03
N LYS A 628 -12.32 -7.49 21.42
CA LYS A 628 -12.07 -6.92 22.76
C LYS A 628 -13.04 -5.75 22.94
N ARG A 629 -14.08 -5.96 23.77
CA ARG A 629 -14.86 -4.85 24.32
C ARG A 629 -13.94 -4.12 25.29
N ASP A 630 -13.65 -2.86 25.00
CA ASP A 630 -13.00 -1.99 25.97
C ASP A 630 -13.82 -2.00 27.27
N LYS A 631 -13.14 -2.35 28.37
CA LYS A 631 -13.72 -2.33 29.70
C LYS A 631 -14.09 -0.88 30.02
N LYS A 632 -15.40 -0.58 30.04
CA LYS A 632 -15.92 0.63 30.71
C LYS A 632 -15.37 0.66 32.13
N TRP A 633 -14.53 1.63 32.43
CA TRP A 633 -14.15 2.00 33.78
C TRP A 633 -15.41 2.36 34.56
N LYS A 634 -15.77 1.55 35.55
CA LYS A 634 -16.74 1.96 36.58
C LYS A 634 -16.09 3.05 37.42
N HIS A 635 -16.61 4.27 37.35
CA HIS A 635 -16.34 5.27 38.37
C HIS A 635 -16.99 4.81 39.68
N GLY A 636 -16.19 4.81 40.74
CA GLY A 636 -16.63 4.49 42.09
C GLY A 636 -17.13 5.73 42.82
N ARG A 637 -18.16 5.48 43.64
CA ARG A 637 -18.93 6.34 44.55
C ARG A 637 -19.94 7.27 43.91
#